data_AF-A0A2R9U9Q8-F1
#
_entry.id   AF-A0A2R9U9Q8-F1
#
_cell.length_a   1.000
_cell.length_b   1.000
_cell.length_c   1.000
_cell.angle_alpha   90.00
_cell.angle_beta   90.00
_cell.angle_gamma   90.00
#
_symmetry.space_group_name_H-M   'P 1'
#
loop_
_entity.id
_entity.type
_entity.pdbx_description
1 polymer ?
#
loop_
_entity_poly.entity_id
_entity_poly.type
_entity_poly.pdbx_seq_one_letter_code
_entity_poly.pdbx_strand_id
1 'polypeptide(L)'
;MGRTLRSAAVIALAGLFTAAGVTSVQAAVVDEGVTPPTPIESATGRYIVVLDEAPVATYDGGEAGLRATKSDDARLDTGSDAVREYSAFLEQRQQDVAAEAGVDADYSYTLAVNGFSAAMDPNQAAKLAATKGVQKVVPDEIRHPAAVPSTEFLGLEGDGGVWQKVGGIDAAGEGVVVGVIDTGIAPENPSFAGDPLGTTAGDEPYLDGNDVVYRKADGTDFRSPRVATGDGWSVDDYSTKLVGARYFDQGAAATGFTFEADYRSPRDGDAHGSHTASTAAGNNGVDASVEGIDFGAISGVAPAAKVAAYKACYSGPDPLVTTDDVCALSDLLGAINAAVADGVDVINYSIGGGAATTTLALEDAAFFNAAAAGVFVAVSAGNSGPDASTADHASPWYTTVAASTIPTYEGTVKLPNGFQAAGASVSVRAGEDVTGPVVYAGDIAASGADPADAALCLLGSLDAAQAAGKIVVCDRGQNARIEKSQAVKEAGGIGMILVNVTPASVDNDFHSVPTVHIDARYRDDLLAYVQGTPDATATLIGENVTGVETPTPQVAGFSSRGPMLADGSDVLKPDISAPGVAILAAAANAEGAAPTFEFLSGTSMSSPHIAGLAALYLGERPLATPAEVKSAMMTTAYDTVDVDGAPAQDPFAQGAGHVDPTKYFDPGLLYLNGPADWAAFLQGKGLEDFGVEPIDGSDLNLASISIGSLAKPQTVTRTVTSTQAGTFTASIDVPGLDATVEPSTLTFGAAGETQDFTVTFTRTTAPAEEWTTGFLTWTSGDTQVRSPIAVRPTTAEAPAEVAGTGLSGSTNVEILPGVSGDLPLTVSGLSAVTLLTDPDNPVDGHSGNQDSGDADGYVRWIVDVPEGTTLSRFDLDSSDDTGSDLDLFVSRVVSPDDLRYYERFTSATGSADERVSLPNPTPGTYLVEANIYSFTAPFTWDMSYANVQPGGEGQLTATPNPIPAEQGVATTYDLSWQGLQPQTRYLGVVQYGESSVQTVLTVDSGQAAPVVVEAPTVSGTAKLGRTLTATAGTWDPAEVTTTFQWLRGGEPIPGATSSTYRVTRADLGTVLTVRVTATSTATGLTGTADSAGVPVVVASFTTVTVNPWVGRSSDTYTLTVKVRPLAGPTPTGEVTVTVAGKPYTATLEDGRATITLDPQTRGLRVVTAKYSGSETVEASTAHSAFIVLR
;
A
#
# COMPACT_ATOMS: atom_id res chain seq x y z
N MET A 1 -2.73 35.77 75.67
CA MET A 1 -4.01 35.86 76.42
C MET A 1 -5.05 35.13 75.59
N GLY A 2 -6.01 34.34 76.09
CA GLY A 2 -6.20 33.69 77.40
C GLY A 2 -7.03 32.40 77.15
N ARG A 3 -6.73 31.26 77.79
CA ARG A 3 -7.24 30.85 79.11
C ARG A 3 -8.78 30.65 79.18
N THR A 4 -9.36 29.53 79.64
CA THR A 4 -8.85 28.19 80.07
C THR A 4 -10.02 27.32 80.59
N LEU A 5 -10.07 26.01 80.27
CA LEU A 5 -10.47 24.87 81.17
C LEU A 5 -11.93 24.85 81.75
N ARG A 6 -12.52 23.79 82.35
CA ARG A 6 -12.28 22.32 82.49
C ARG A 6 -13.53 21.59 83.05
N SER A 7 -13.41 20.25 83.16
CA SER A 7 -14.10 19.31 84.10
C SER A 7 -15.35 18.61 83.55
N ALA A 8 -15.54 17.27 83.53
CA ALA A 8 -15.02 16.11 84.28
C ALA A 8 -15.62 15.89 85.70
N ALA A 9 -15.95 14.68 86.18
CA ALA A 9 -16.24 13.38 85.50
C ALA A 9 -17.33 12.57 86.29
N VAL A 10 -17.20 11.39 86.93
CA VAL A 10 -16.08 10.46 87.22
C VAL A 10 -16.57 9.10 87.82
N ILE A 11 -15.88 7.97 87.56
CA ILE A 11 -15.86 6.68 88.34
C ILE A 11 -17.13 5.76 88.39
N ALA A 12 -17.08 4.41 88.58
CA ALA A 12 -16.16 3.33 88.14
C ALA A 12 -16.68 1.90 88.54
N LEU A 13 -16.12 0.86 87.88
CA LEU A 13 -15.76 -0.51 88.34
C LEU A 13 -16.72 -1.48 89.11
N ALA A 14 -16.86 -2.68 88.51
CA ALA A 14 -16.50 -4.03 89.03
C ALA A 14 -17.50 -4.95 89.78
N GLY A 15 -17.43 -6.25 89.41
CA GLY A 15 -17.93 -7.43 90.15
C GLY A 15 -19.22 -8.06 89.58
N LEU A 16 -19.45 -9.39 89.68
CA LEU A 16 -18.58 -10.52 90.05
C LEU A 16 -19.21 -11.88 89.63
N PHE A 17 -18.47 -12.99 89.69
CA PHE A 17 -18.96 -14.36 89.47
C PHE A 17 -20.08 -14.80 90.44
N THR A 18 -21.02 -15.66 90.00
CA THR A 18 -21.11 -17.09 90.44
C THR A 18 -22.23 -17.87 89.71
N ALA A 19 -22.18 -19.22 89.77
CA ALA A 19 -22.87 -20.16 88.89
C ALA A 19 -24.12 -20.85 89.50
N ALA A 20 -24.94 -21.45 88.61
CA ALA A 20 -25.92 -22.56 88.81
C ALA A 20 -27.04 -22.39 89.88
N GLY A 21 -28.25 -22.93 89.77
CA GLY A 21 -28.98 -23.75 88.76
C GLY A 21 -30.50 -23.62 89.05
N VAL A 22 -31.46 -24.40 88.54
CA VAL A 22 -31.44 -25.76 87.96
C VAL A 22 -32.71 -25.95 87.08
N THR A 23 -32.65 -26.81 86.04
CA THR A 23 -33.70 -27.71 85.45
C THR A 23 -35.22 -27.43 85.59
N SER A 24 -36.10 -27.74 84.64
CA SER A 24 -35.97 -28.39 83.30
C SER A 24 -37.32 -28.55 82.60
N VAL A 25 -37.34 -28.55 81.25
CA VAL A 25 -38.10 -29.52 80.42
C VAL A 25 -37.20 -29.91 79.23
N GLN A 26 -37.19 -31.18 78.84
CA GLN A 26 -36.37 -31.74 77.74
C GLN A 26 -37.16 -31.69 76.40
N ALA A 27 -36.59 -31.55 75.20
CA ALA A 27 -35.32 -32.01 74.60
C ALA A 27 -35.32 -33.50 74.17
N ALA A 28 -34.98 -33.76 72.90
CA ALA A 28 -34.90 -35.11 72.32
C ALA A 28 -33.85 -35.20 71.19
N VAL A 29 -32.58 -35.38 71.60
CA VAL A 29 -31.49 -36.10 70.90
C VAL A 29 -31.07 -35.64 69.49
N VAL A 30 -29.89 -35.01 69.42
CA VAL A 30 -28.81 -35.36 68.47
C VAL A 30 -27.50 -35.45 69.30
N ASP A 31 -26.50 -36.17 68.81
CA ASP A 31 -25.41 -36.77 69.60
C ASP A 31 -24.22 -35.85 69.96
N GLU A 32 -23.35 -36.32 70.87
CA GLU A 32 -21.97 -35.81 70.99
C GLU A 32 -21.16 -36.26 69.76
N GLY A 33 -20.96 -35.35 68.81
CA GLY A 33 -20.23 -35.59 67.56
C GLY A 33 -18.95 -34.75 67.45
N VAL A 34 -17.82 -35.43 67.37
CA VAL A 34 -16.47 -34.92 67.04
C VAL A 34 -16.51 -33.80 65.99
N THR A 35 -15.84 -32.67 66.25
CA THR A 35 -15.56 -31.65 65.22
C THR A 35 -14.88 -32.33 64.04
N PRO A 36 -15.46 -32.33 62.82
CA PRO A 36 -14.93 -33.11 61.72
C PRO A 36 -13.53 -32.61 61.35
N PRO A 37 -12.61 -33.51 60.93
CA PRO A 37 -11.39 -33.07 60.27
C PRO A 37 -11.78 -32.32 58.99
N THR A 38 -11.16 -31.16 58.76
CA THR A 38 -11.28 -30.44 57.49
C THR A 38 -10.89 -31.38 56.33
N PRO A 39 -11.67 -31.46 55.24
CA PRO A 39 -11.31 -32.28 54.09
C PRO A 39 -9.93 -31.91 53.56
N ILE A 40 -9.03 -32.89 53.50
CA ILE A 40 -7.75 -32.79 52.79
C ILE A 40 -8.03 -33.05 51.32
N GLU A 41 -8.43 -32.00 50.61
CA GLU A 41 -8.47 -31.95 49.13
C GLU A 41 -7.82 -30.67 48.57
N SER A 42 -7.01 -29.97 49.36
CA SER A 42 -5.96 -29.12 48.80
C SER A 42 -4.81 -30.01 48.32
N ALA A 43 -4.25 -29.72 47.15
CA ALA A 43 -3.09 -30.44 46.64
C ALA A 43 -1.82 -30.13 47.47
N THR A 44 -0.76 -30.92 47.24
CA THR A 44 0.60 -30.46 47.57
C THR A 44 0.85 -29.17 46.80
N GLY A 45 1.16 -28.09 47.52
CA GLY A 45 1.11 -26.75 46.96
C GLY A 45 1.85 -25.76 47.84
N ARG A 46 1.72 -24.48 47.52
CA ARG A 46 2.38 -23.38 48.24
C ARG A 46 1.38 -22.70 49.16
N TYR A 47 1.81 -22.39 50.38
CA TYR A 47 0.97 -21.86 51.44
C TYR A 47 1.69 -20.75 52.22
N ILE A 48 0.93 -19.78 52.72
CA ILE A 48 1.41 -18.73 53.61
C ILE A 48 0.98 -19.06 55.06
N VAL A 49 1.95 -19.17 55.96
CA VAL A 49 1.75 -19.30 57.40
C VAL A 49 1.84 -17.90 58.02
N VAL A 50 0.77 -17.43 58.64
CA VAL A 50 0.76 -16.17 59.40
C VAL A 50 0.84 -16.49 60.88
N LEU A 51 1.72 -15.80 61.61
CA LEU A 51 1.97 -16.01 63.03
C LEU A 51 1.22 -15.00 63.91
N ASP A 52 1.09 -15.30 65.20
CA ASP A 52 0.33 -14.49 66.17
C ASP A 52 1.04 -13.19 66.60
N GLU A 53 2.37 -13.11 66.52
CA GLU A 53 3.11 -11.90 66.91
C GLU A 53 2.90 -10.77 65.87
N ALA A 54 2.88 -9.51 66.30
CA ALA A 54 2.58 -8.38 65.41
C ALA A 54 3.69 -8.12 64.39
N PRO A 55 3.39 -7.72 63.14
CA PRO A 55 4.41 -7.27 62.19
C PRO A 55 5.07 -5.94 62.64
N VAL A 56 6.29 -5.71 62.18
CA VAL A 56 7.13 -4.56 62.54
C VAL A 56 6.42 -3.21 62.35
N ALA A 57 5.60 -3.06 61.30
CA ALA A 57 4.85 -1.82 61.05
C ALA A 57 3.82 -1.48 62.14
N THR A 58 3.35 -2.47 62.92
CA THR A 58 2.29 -2.29 63.93
C THR A 58 2.69 -2.64 65.36
N TYR A 59 3.84 -3.28 65.57
CA TYR A 59 4.35 -3.65 66.89
C TYR A 59 4.66 -2.44 67.79
N ASP A 60 3.85 -2.28 68.85
CA ASP A 60 3.89 -1.20 69.83
C ASP A 60 4.65 -1.53 71.12
N GLY A 61 5.36 -2.66 71.16
CA GLY A 61 6.19 -3.08 72.28
C GLY A 61 5.49 -4.09 73.21
N GLY A 62 6.24 -5.08 73.67
CA GLY A 62 5.76 -6.09 74.61
C GLY A 62 6.73 -7.24 74.83
N GLU A 63 7.52 -7.57 73.80
CA GLU A 63 8.51 -8.65 73.86
C GLU A 63 9.73 -8.27 74.71
N ALA A 64 10.22 -9.26 75.46
CA ALA A 64 11.14 -9.05 76.56
C ALA A 64 12.56 -8.67 76.09
N GLY A 65 12.80 -7.36 75.95
CA GLY A 65 14.07 -6.78 75.53
C GLY A 65 14.04 -6.12 74.15
N LEU A 66 12.91 -6.18 73.44
CA LEU A 66 12.74 -5.61 72.10
C LEU A 66 11.92 -4.32 72.16
N ARG A 67 12.36 -3.30 71.46
CA ARG A 67 11.74 -1.97 71.44
C ARG A 67 10.57 -1.92 70.46
N ALA A 68 9.53 -1.14 70.78
CA ALA A 68 8.47 -0.82 69.84
C ALA A 68 9.04 -0.25 68.52
N THR A 69 8.48 -0.67 67.40
CA THR A 69 8.89 -0.27 66.04
C THR A 69 7.86 0.62 65.35
N LYS A 70 6.60 0.53 65.77
CA LYS A 70 5.53 1.48 65.44
C LYS A 70 5.88 2.89 65.91
N SER A 71 5.68 3.88 65.03
CA SER A 71 5.88 5.31 65.31
C SER A 71 4.54 6.05 65.36
N ASP A 72 4.41 7.02 66.27
CA ASP A 72 3.23 7.91 66.35
C ASP A 72 3.12 8.82 65.11
N ASP A 73 4.24 9.12 64.43
CA ASP A 73 4.31 9.98 63.24
C ASP A 73 3.99 9.23 61.92
N ALA A 74 3.31 8.08 62.00
CA ALA A 74 2.81 7.24 60.90
C ALA A 74 3.83 6.72 59.85
N ARG A 75 5.12 7.05 59.95
CA ARG A 75 6.17 6.60 59.03
C ARG A 75 7.19 5.69 59.74
N LEU A 76 7.37 4.47 59.23
CA LEU A 76 8.32 3.48 59.75
C LEU A 76 9.76 3.76 59.27
N ASP A 77 10.72 3.78 60.20
CA ASP A 77 12.16 3.77 59.87
C ASP A 77 12.68 2.33 59.83
N THR A 78 12.66 1.74 58.64
CA THR A 78 13.17 0.39 58.37
C THR A 78 14.68 0.24 58.54
N GLY A 79 15.44 1.34 58.60
CA GLY A 79 16.87 1.33 58.87
C GLY A 79 17.21 1.25 60.37
N SER A 80 16.26 1.52 61.26
CA SER A 80 16.49 1.63 62.70
C SER A 80 16.96 0.32 63.37
N ASP A 81 17.73 0.45 64.45
CA ASP A 81 18.17 -0.72 65.23
C ASP A 81 16.97 -1.48 65.84
N ALA A 82 15.89 -0.80 66.21
CA ALA A 82 14.69 -1.43 66.76
C ALA A 82 13.98 -2.31 65.71
N VAL A 83 13.87 -1.84 64.46
CA VAL A 83 13.33 -2.65 63.36
C VAL A 83 14.23 -3.86 63.10
N ARG A 84 15.55 -3.68 63.01
CA ARG A 84 16.48 -4.80 62.79
C ARG A 84 16.49 -5.81 63.93
N GLU A 85 16.37 -5.36 65.18
CA GLU A 85 16.22 -6.22 66.37
C GLU A 85 14.90 -7.03 66.35
N TYR A 86 13.80 -6.43 65.90
CA TYR A 86 12.49 -7.08 65.91
C TYR A 86 12.23 -7.96 64.68
N SER A 87 12.67 -7.56 63.48
CA SER A 87 12.65 -8.43 62.28
C SER A 87 13.44 -9.73 62.52
N ALA A 88 14.65 -9.64 63.07
CA ALA A 88 15.46 -10.83 63.37
C ALA A 88 14.81 -11.77 64.41
N PHE A 89 14.01 -11.22 65.35
CA PHE A 89 13.22 -12.01 66.28
C PHE A 89 12.06 -12.73 65.58
N LEU A 90 11.33 -12.04 64.69
CA LEU A 90 10.25 -12.65 63.89
C LEU A 90 10.80 -13.71 62.91
N GLU A 91 11.92 -13.46 62.24
CA GLU A 91 12.62 -14.41 61.38
C GLU A 91 12.99 -15.70 62.13
N GLN A 92 13.61 -15.58 63.32
CA GLN A 92 13.92 -16.75 64.16
C GLN A 92 12.63 -17.48 64.59
N ARG A 93 11.59 -16.74 64.98
CA ARG A 93 10.31 -17.29 65.42
C ARG A 93 9.61 -18.08 64.31
N GLN A 94 9.68 -17.60 63.07
CA GLN A 94 9.18 -18.27 61.87
C GLN A 94 9.98 -19.54 61.56
N GLN A 95 11.31 -19.48 61.63
CA GLN A 95 12.19 -20.64 61.46
C GLN A 95 11.90 -21.73 62.50
N ASP A 96 11.71 -21.36 63.77
CA ASP A 96 11.36 -22.31 64.84
C ASP A 96 10.02 -23.04 64.55
N VAL A 97 9.01 -22.30 64.06
CA VAL A 97 7.68 -22.85 63.71
C VAL A 97 7.73 -23.73 62.45
N ALA A 98 8.49 -23.33 61.44
CA ALA A 98 8.70 -24.12 60.22
C ALA A 98 9.46 -25.43 60.53
N ALA A 99 10.50 -25.36 61.36
CA ALA A 99 11.27 -26.51 61.82
C ALA A 99 10.45 -27.46 62.72
N GLU A 100 9.55 -26.94 63.57
CA GLU A 100 8.61 -27.78 64.34
C GLU A 100 7.66 -28.56 63.40
N ALA A 101 7.26 -27.94 62.29
CA ALA A 101 6.46 -28.61 61.26
C ALA A 101 7.25 -29.63 60.44
N GLY A 102 8.54 -29.39 60.18
CA GLY A 102 9.32 -30.13 59.20
C GLY A 102 9.08 -29.60 57.78
N VAL A 103 9.12 -28.27 57.65
CA VAL A 103 8.92 -27.49 56.43
C VAL A 103 10.06 -26.47 56.37
N ASP A 104 10.67 -26.29 55.20
CA ASP A 104 11.65 -25.22 54.95
C ASP A 104 10.92 -23.96 54.46
N ALA A 105 11.31 -22.78 54.93
CA ALA A 105 10.66 -21.51 54.58
C ALA A 105 11.36 -20.83 53.39
N ASP A 106 10.62 -20.61 52.29
CA ASP A 106 11.14 -20.00 51.06
C ASP A 106 11.31 -18.48 51.19
N TYR A 107 10.34 -17.82 51.82
CA TYR A 107 10.33 -16.38 52.09
C TYR A 107 9.85 -16.11 53.51
N SER A 108 10.47 -15.12 54.16
CA SER A 108 10.09 -14.59 55.46
C SER A 108 9.47 -13.19 55.29
N TYR A 109 8.37 -12.95 55.97
CA TYR A 109 7.67 -11.67 56.02
C TYR A 109 7.73 -11.15 57.47
N THR A 110 8.30 -9.97 57.68
CA THR A 110 8.37 -9.33 59.01
C THR A 110 7.80 -7.92 59.05
N LEU A 111 7.83 -7.18 57.92
CA LEU A 111 7.54 -5.75 57.88
C LEU A 111 6.04 -5.40 57.96
N ALA A 112 5.25 -5.85 56.99
CA ALA A 112 3.81 -5.56 56.90
C ALA A 112 2.92 -6.73 57.38
N VAL A 113 3.43 -7.95 57.29
CA VAL A 113 2.83 -9.21 57.79
C VAL A 113 3.92 -9.97 58.53
N ASN A 114 3.55 -10.68 59.60
CA ASN A 114 4.43 -11.63 60.29
C ASN A 114 4.06 -13.05 59.82
N GLY A 115 4.94 -13.68 59.05
CA GLY A 115 4.65 -14.99 58.46
C GLY A 115 5.74 -15.49 57.53
N PHE A 116 5.57 -16.69 56.99
CA PHE A 116 6.45 -17.24 55.97
C PHE A 116 5.67 -18.00 54.90
N SER A 117 6.21 -18.08 53.68
CA SER A 117 5.67 -18.94 52.61
C SER A 117 6.51 -20.21 52.47
N ALA A 118 5.87 -21.35 52.22
CA ALA A 118 6.57 -22.59 51.90
C ALA A 118 5.73 -23.53 51.01
N ALA A 119 6.40 -24.44 50.30
CA ALA A 119 5.76 -25.62 49.74
C ALA A 119 5.43 -26.65 50.84
N MET A 120 4.20 -27.19 50.83
CA MET A 120 3.71 -28.13 51.85
C MET A 120 2.83 -29.23 51.24
N ASP A 121 2.95 -30.44 51.78
CA ASP A 121 1.88 -31.45 51.68
C ASP A 121 0.75 -31.14 52.68
N PRO A 122 -0.48 -31.65 52.48
CA PRO A 122 -1.61 -31.29 53.34
C PRO A 122 -1.49 -31.70 54.82
N ASN A 123 -0.66 -32.70 55.15
CA ASN A 123 -0.36 -33.06 56.54
C ASN A 123 0.58 -32.03 57.18
N GLN A 124 1.56 -31.49 56.42
CA GLN A 124 2.40 -30.39 56.88
C GLN A 124 1.58 -29.12 57.10
N ALA A 125 0.68 -28.77 56.16
CA ALA A 125 -0.23 -27.63 56.29
C ALA A 125 -1.20 -27.77 57.48
N ALA A 126 -1.85 -28.94 57.63
CA ALA A 126 -2.74 -29.22 58.76
C ALA A 126 -2.00 -29.26 60.11
N LYS A 127 -0.74 -29.70 60.13
CA LYS A 127 0.13 -29.65 61.33
C LYS A 127 0.45 -28.21 61.70
N LEU A 128 0.83 -27.36 60.74
CA LEU A 128 1.10 -25.93 60.96
C LEU A 128 -0.14 -25.18 61.46
N ALA A 129 -1.32 -25.46 60.90
CA ALA A 129 -2.59 -24.89 61.35
C ALA A 129 -2.97 -25.30 62.79
N ALA A 130 -2.31 -26.31 63.36
CA ALA A 130 -2.45 -26.73 64.76
C ALA A 130 -1.25 -26.31 65.66
N THR A 131 -0.20 -25.69 65.10
CA THR A 131 0.99 -25.25 65.85
C THR A 131 0.69 -24.00 66.67
N LYS A 132 1.10 -23.98 67.93
CA LYS A 132 0.83 -22.87 68.83
C LYS A 132 1.65 -21.62 68.45
N GLY A 133 0.96 -20.54 68.11
CA GLY A 133 1.55 -19.30 67.60
C GLY A 133 1.37 -19.09 66.09
N VAL A 134 0.76 -20.06 65.39
CA VAL A 134 0.26 -19.87 64.03
C VAL A 134 -1.18 -19.34 64.12
N GLN A 135 -1.40 -18.14 63.59
CA GLN A 135 -2.71 -17.51 63.51
C GLN A 135 -3.58 -18.16 62.44
N LYS A 136 -2.99 -18.46 61.28
CA LYS A 136 -3.64 -19.15 60.15
C LYS A 136 -2.60 -19.71 59.18
N VAL A 137 -2.97 -20.78 58.48
CA VAL A 137 -2.32 -21.22 57.24
C VAL A 137 -3.34 -20.99 56.12
N VAL A 138 -2.93 -20.33 55.05
CA VAL A 138 -3.76 -20.10 53.85
C VAL A 138 -3.00 -20.59 52.61
N PRO A 139 -3.70 -21.03 51.54
CA PRO A 139 -3.07 -21.22 50.23
C PRO A 139 -2.40 -19.93 49.75
N ASP A 140 -1.33 -20.06 48.96
CA ASP A 140 -0.74 -18.94 48.22
C ASP A 140 -1.59 -18.75 46.95
N GLU A 141 -2.42 -17.70 46.92
CA GLU A 141 -3.36 -17.42 45.83
C GLU A 141 -2.67 -16.65 44.70
N ILE A 142 -2.66 -17.22 43.49
CA ILE A 142 -2.21 -16.49 42.30
C ILE A 142 -3.19 -15.33 42.03
N ARG A 143 -2.65 -14.18 41.63
CA ARG A 143 -3.41 -12.99 41.23
C ARG A 143 -2.91 -12.55 39.87
N HIS A 144 -3.84 -12.37 38.94
CA HIS A 144 -3.58 -11.97 37.56
C HIS A 144 -3.85 -10.47 37.40
N PRO A 145 -3.28 -9.80 36.38
CA PRO A 145 -3.81 -8.54 35.89
C PRO A 145 -5.29 -8.70 35.53
N ALA A 146 -6.09 -7.67 35.76
CA ALA A 146 -7.43 -7.59 35.17
C ALA A 146 -7.32 -7.06 33.74
N ALA A 147 -8.29 -7.40 32.88
CA ALA A 147 -8.52 -6.59 31.69
C ALA A 147 -8.88 -5.16 32.11
N VAL A 148 -8.31 -4.18 31.44
CA VAL A 148 -8.48 -2.75 31.77
C VAL A 148 -9.43 -2.14 30.73
N PRO A 149 -10.56 -1.54 31.14
CA PRO A 149 -11.44 -0.82 30.21
C PRO A 149 -10.67 0.25 29.43
N SER A 150 -11.00 0.46 28.15
CA SER A 150 -10.27 1.42 27.31
C SER A 150 -10.31 2.84 27.86
N THR A 151 -11.37 3.22 28.58
CA THR A 151 -11.52 4.49 29.31
C THR A 151 -10.53 4.62 30.48
N GLU A 152 -10.31 3.57 31.25
CA GLU A 152 -9.28 3.52 32.32
C GLU A 152 -7.87 3.51 31.73
N PHE A 153 -7.64 2.71 30.68
CA PHE A 153 -6.33 2.62 30.00
C PHE A 153 -5.90 3.96 29.37
N LEU A 154 -6.85 4.70 28.80
CA LEU A 154 -6.65 6.07 28.30
C LEU A 154 -6.53 7.12 29.42
N GLY A 155 -6.70 6.75 30.69
CA GLY A 155 -6.60 7.68 31.83
C GLY A 155 -7.76 8.68 31.91
N LEU A 156 -8.93 8.35 31.35
CA LEU A 156 -10.12 9.21 31.44
C LEU A 156 -10.70 9.23 32.86
N GLU A 157 -10.64 8.07 33.53
CA GLU A 157 -11.24 7.83 34.83
C GLU A 157 -10.27 8.06 36.01
N GLY A 158 -10.79 7.97 37.24
CA GLY A 158 -9.98 7.98 38.47
C GLY A 158 -9.49 9.36 38.94
N ASP A 159 -8.73 9.36 40.04
CA ASP A 159 -8.17 10.57 40.65
C ASP A 159 -7.10 11.20 39.73
N GLY A 160 -7.39 12.38 39.19
CA GLY A 160 -6.55 13.09 38.21
C GLY A 160 -6.84 12.75 36.74
N GLY A 161 -7.80 11.85 36.47
CA GLY A 161 -8.21 11.46 35.12
C GLY A 161 -8.85 12.59 34.30
N VAL A 162 -8.92 12.42 32.98
CA VAL A 162 -9.36 13.46 32.04
C VAL A 162 -10.76 13.98 32.37
N TRP A 163 -11.72 13.12 32.72
CA TRP A 163 -13.08 13.56 33.07
C TRP A 163 -13.11 14.48 34.30
N GLN A 164 -12.19 14.32 35.25
CA GLN A 164 -12.08 15.24 36.40
C GLN A 164 -11.56 16.63 35.99
N LYS A 165 -10.77 16.73 34.91
CA LYS A 165 -10.26 18.00 34.39
C LYS A 165 -11.37 18.82 33.71
N VAL A 166 -12.20 18.17 32.89
CA VAL A 166 -13.31 18.80 32.14
C VAL A 166 -14.60 18.99 32.98
N GLY A 167 -14.46 19.22 34.28
CA GLY A 167 -15.57 19.54 35.18
C GLY A 167 -16.26 18.34 35.86
N GLY A 168 -16.00 17.11 35.42
CA GLY A 168 -16.57 15.88 35.93
C GLY A 168 -17.18 15.03 34.81
N ILE A 169 -17.55 13.79 35.14
CA ILE A 169 -18.09 12.83 34.16
C ILE A 169 -19.43 13.29 33.55
N ASP A 170 -20.27 13.97 34.34
CA ASP A 170 -21.54 14.54 33.89
C ASP A 170 -21.35 15.70 32.89
N ALA A 171 -20.14 16.26 32.79
CA ALA A 171 -19.77 17.33 31.86
C ALA A 171 -18.87 16.84 30.69
N ALA A 172 -18.48 15.56 30.69
CA ALA A 172 -17.50 15.00 29.76
C ALA A 172 -18.04 14.89 28.32
N GLY A 173 -17.89 15.98 27.56
CA GLY A 173 -18.46 16.16 26.22
C GLY A 173 -19.80 16.92 26.21
N GLU A 174 -20.18 17.59 27.31
CA GLU A 174 -21.41 18.40 27.37
C GLU A 174 -21.42 19.47 26.27
N GLY A 175 -22.58 19.67 25.63
CA GLY A 175 -22.75 20.67 24.57
C GLY A 175 -22.31 20.22 23.18
N VAL A 176 -21.87 18.97 23.01
CA VAL A 176 -21.37 18.41 21.74
C VAL A 176 -22.29 17.30 21.23
N VAL A 177 -22.44 17.19 19.91
CA VAL A 177 -23.16 16.12 19.21
C VAL A 177 -22.21 15.30 18.33
N VAL A 178 -22.12 14.00 18.62
CA VAL A 178 -21.38 13.02 17.81
C VAL A 178 -22.33 12.39 16.80
N GLY A 179 -22.09 12.65 15.52
CA GLY A 179 -22.66 11.94 14.40
C GLY A 179 -21.97 10.60 14.17
N VAL A 180 -22.75 9.54 13.93
CA VAL A 180 -22.24 8.19 13.66
C VAL A 180 -22.88 7.69 12.37
N ILE A 181 -22.05 7.45 11.34
CA ILE A 181 -22.47 7.01 10.00
C ILE A 181 -22.06 5.54 9.86
N ASP A 182 -23.05 4.64 9.91
CA ASP A 182 -22.82 3.23 10.25
C ASP A 182 -24.05 2.34 9.91
N THR A 183 -24.19 1.16 10.55
CA THR A 183 -25.34 0.23 10.43
C THR A 183 -26.60 0.66 11.22
N GLY A 184 -26.56 1.78 11.96
CA GLY A 184 -27.69 2.32 12.71
C GLY A 184 -27.44 2.40 14.21
N ILE A 185 -28.49 2.31 15.03
CA ILE A 185 -28.38 2.28 16.49
C ILE A 185 -29.47 1.43 17.17
N ALA A 186 -29.17 0.80 18.30
CA ALA A 186 -30.13 0.09 19.16
C ALA A 186 -30.59 0.98 20.34
N PRO A 187 -31.69 1.74 20.20
CA PRO A 187 -32.02 2.85 21.11
C PRO A 187 -32.36 2.44 22.55
N GLU A 188 -32.78 1.20 22.78
CA GLU A 188 -33.09 0.71 24.14
C GLU A 188 -31.86 0.32 24.96
N ASN A 189 -30.65 0.31 24.38
CA ASN A 189 -29.44 -0.01 25.12
C ASN A 189 -29.17 1.09 26.18
N PRO A 190 -28.82 0.75 27.44
CA PRO A 190 -28.58 1.75 28.50
C PRO A 190 -27.49 2.78 28.15
N SER A 191 -26.58 2.43 27.23
CA SER A 191 -25.58 3.33 26.64
C SER A 191 -26.19 4.58 25.96
N PHE A 192 -27.46 4.50 25.53
CA PHE A 192 -28.19 5.59 24.85
C PHE A 192 -29.42 6.07 25.64
N ALA A 193 -29.59 5.60 26.88
CA ALA A 193 -30.66 6.02 27.75
C ALA A 193 -30.64 7.54 27.99
N GLY A 194 -31.81 8.16 27.96
CA GLY A 194 -32.01 9.58 28.23
C GLY A 194 -33.48 9.86 28.59
N ASP A 195 -33.78 11.08 29.03
CA ASP A 195 -35.15 11.48 29.34
C ASP A 195 -35.96 11.67 28.03
N PRO A 196 -37.30 11.46 28.05
CA PRO A 196 -38.16 11.77 26.92
C PRO A 196 -38.12 13.27 26.56
N LEU A 197 -37.98 13.58 25.28
CA LEU A 197 -37.79 14.96 24.79
C LEU A 197 -38.91 15.92 25.21
N GLY A 198 -38.50 17.08 25.73
CA GLY A 198 -39.41 18.18 26.10
C GLY A 198 -40.02 18.88 24.88
N THR A 199 -40.98 19.78 25.11
CA THR A 199 -41.57 20.67 24.08
C THR A 199 -41.41 22.15 24.45
N THR A 200 -40.42 22.46 25.28
CA THR A 200 -40.10 23.81 25.76
C THR A 200 -38.61 24.02 25.57
N ALA A 201 -38.24 25.08 24.85
CA ALA A 201 -36.84 25.42 24.61
C ALA A 201 -36.08 25.68 25.92
N GLY A 202 -34.90 25.11 26.04
CA GLY A 202 -34.01 25.18 27.19
C GLY A 202 -32.64 24.61 26.84
N ASP A 203 -31.88 24.24 27.87
CA ASP A 203 -30.49 23.78 27.71
C ASP A 203 -30.42 22.28 27.34
N GLU A 204 -31.40 21.46 27.74
CA GLU A 204 -31.55 20.07 27.28
C GLU A 204 -32.26 19.97 25.91
N PRO A 205 -32.03 18.89 25.12
CA PRO A 205 -32.71 18.66 23.86
C PRO A 205 -34.24 18.68 23.96
N TYR A 206 -34.90 19.31 22.98
CA TYR A 206 -36.34 19.51 22.95
C TYR A 206 -36.91 19.44 21.53
N LEU A 207 -38.23 19.29 21.42
CA LEU A 207 -38.95 19.24 20.15
C LEU A 207 -39.44 20.63 19.71
N ASP A 208 -39.07 21.01 18.49
CA ASP A 208 -39.62 22.16 17.76
C ASP A 208 -40.41 21.65 16.54
N GLY A 209 -41.72 21.44 16.74
CA GLY A 209 -42.57 20.79 15.73
C GLY A 209 -42.32 19.28 15.67
N ASN A 210 -41.61 18.83 14.63
CA ASN A 210 -41.16 17.44 14.52
C ASN A 210 -39.65 17.27 14.76
N ASP A 211 -38.89 18.37 14.70
CA ASP A 211 -37.44 18.35 14.79
C ASP A 211 -37.01 18.24 16.26
N VAL A 212 -35.97 17.45 16.52
CA VAL A 212 -35.19 17.57 17.76
C VAL A 212 -34.24 18.75 17.60
N VAL A 213 -34.17 19.61 18.61
CA VAL A 213 -33.28 20.77 18.67
C VAL A 213 -32.45 20.70 19.94
N TYR A 214 -31.15 20.94 19.81
CA TYR A 214 -30.22 21.03 20.94
C TYR A 214 -29.29 22.23 20.77
N ARG A 215 -29.13 23.03 21.83
CA ARG A 215 -28.20 24.15 21.86
C ARG A 215 -26.80 23.63 22.19
N LYS A 216 -25.89 23.73 21.22
CA LYS A 216 -24.51 23.30 21.37
C LYS A 216 -23.65 24.34 22.10
N ALA A 217 -22.48 23.90 22.59
CA ALA A 217 -21.53 24.76 23.29
C ALA A 217 -20.88 25.84 22.40
N ASP A 218 -20.84 25.62 21.08
CA ASP A 218 -20.41 26.61 20.07
C ASP A 218 -21.39 27.81 19.95
N GLY A 219 -22.59 27.68 20.54
CA GLY A 219 -23.66 28.68 20.50
C GLY A 219 -24.65 28.52 19.34
N THR A 220 -24.48 27.50 18.49
CA THR A 220 -25.39 27.14 17.39
C THR A 220 -26.41 26.08 17.82
N ASP A 221 -27.32 25.74 16.91
CA ASP A 221 -28.35 24.71 17.15
C ASP A 221 -28.07 23.49 16.28
N PHE A 222 -27.94 22.31 16.90
CA PHE A 222 -28.22 21.05 16.23
C PHE A 222 -29.73 20.96 15.99
N ARG A 223 -30.14 20.51 14.80
CA ARG A 223 -31.55 20.31 14.42
C ARG A 223 -31.69 19.12 13.47
N SER A 224 -32.33 18.05 13.94
CA SER A 224 -32.60 16.86 13.10
C SER A 224 -34.09 16.51 13.06
N PRO A 225 -34.68 16.24 11.88
CA PRO A 225 -36.08 15.85 11.76
C PRO A 225 -36.28 14.38 12.16
N ARG A 226 -37.21 14.11 13.10
CA ARG A 226 -37.49 12.74 13.52
C ARG A 226 -38.14 11.90 12.42
N VAL A 227 -37.59 10.70 12.22
CA VAL A 227 -38.17 9.61 11.42
C VAL A 227 -39.46 9.11 12.09
N ALA A 228 -40.47 8.82 11.29
CA ALA A 228 -41.76 8.33 11.77
C ALA A 228 -41.71 6.85 12.18
N THR A 229 -42.54 6.45 13.14
CA THR A 229 -42.67 5.06 13.61
C THR A 229 -42.90 4.08 12.47
N GLY A 230 -42.06 3.04 12.40
CA GLY A 230 -42.08 2.00 11.37
C GLY A 230 -40.87 1.06 11.52
N ASP A 231 -41.02 -0.18 11.07
CA ASP A 231 -39.95 -1.20 10.98
C ASP A 231 -38.95 -1.23 12.16
N GLY A 232 -39.46 -1.64 13.34
CA GLY A 232 -38.69 -1.73 14.58
C GLY A 232 -38.40 -0.40 15.29
N TRP A 233 -38.79 0.74 14.72
CA TRP A 233 -38.45 2.08 15.22
C TRP A 233 -39.68 2.91 15.64
N SER A 234 -39.52 3.74 16.67
CA SER A 234 -40.53 4.64 17.22
C SER A 234 -40.07 6.10 17.30
N VAL A 235 -41.02 7.04 17.18
CA VAL A 235 -40.77 8.47 17.47
C VAL A 235 -40.43 8.76 18.94
N ASP A 236 -40.69 7.79 19.83
CA ASP A 236 -40.39 7.85 21.26
C ASP A 236 -39.00 7.28 21.61
N ASP A 237 -38.27 6.73 20.62
CA ASP A 237 -36.88 6.24 20.78
C ASP A 237 -35.86 7.40 20.85
N TYR A 238 -36.27 8.60 20.45
CA TYR A 238 -35.49 9.84 20.59
C TYR A 238 -35.55 10.35 22.03
N SER A 239 -34.38 10.65 22.61
CA SER A 239 -34.22 11.02 24.01
C SER A 239 -33.31 12.24 24.18
N THR A 240 -33.15 12.74 25.41
CA THR A 240 -32.11 13.75 25.71
C THR A 240 -30.67 13.24 25.54
N LYS A 241 -30.48 11.97 25.14
CA LYS A 241 -29.19 11.37 24.76
C LYS A 241 -29.11 11.10 23.26
N LEU A 242 -30.11 10.43 22.69
CA LEU A 242 -30.23 10.14 21.27
C LEU A 242 -31.05 11.22 20.56
N VAL A 243 -30.35 12.26 20.09
CA VAL A 243 -30.96 13.48 19.53
C VAL A 243 -31.17 13.43 18.02
N GLY A 244 -30.41 12.59 17.32
CA GLY A 244 -30.56 12.34 15.87
C GLY A 244 -30.62 10.85 15.58
N ALA A 245 -31.47 10.46 14.63
CA ALA A 245 -31.55 9.10 14.12
C ALA A 245 -32.21 9.13 12.75
N ARG A 246 -31.47 8.74 11.71
CA ARG A 246 -31.87 8.80 10.29
C ARG A 246 -31.34 7.57 9.55
N TYR A 247 -31.91 7.27 8.39
CA TYR A 247 -31.48 6.16 7.53
C TYR A 247 -31.56 6.54 6.05
N PHE A 248 -30.73 5.91 5.22
CA PHE A 248 -30.54 6.22 3.80
C PHE A 248 -30.45 4.89 3.04
N ASP A 249 -31.46 4.58 2.23
CA ASP A 249 -31.70 3.24 1.67
C ASP A 249 -31.94 3.24 0.14
N GLN A 250 -31.68 4.35 -0.54
CA GLN A 250 -32.08 4.57 -1.94
C GLN A 250 -31.04 4.01 -2.93
N GLY A 251 -29.75 4.10 -2.60
CA GLY A 251 -28.67 3.45 -3.32
C GLY A 251 -28.73 1.93 -3.17
N ALA A 252 -28.85 1.44 -1.94
CA ALA A 252 -29.05 0.02 -1.66
C ALA A 252 -30.30 -0.54 -2.38
N ALA A 253 -31.44 0.14 -2.32
CA ALA A 253 -32.63 -0.28 -3.08
C ALA A 253 -32.44 -0.25 -4.61
N ALA A 254 -31.50 0.54 -5.13
CA ALA A 254 -31.21 0.64 -6.56
C ALA A 254 -30.27 -0.46 -7.09
N THR A 255 -29.41 -1.05 -6.24
CA THR A 255 -28.62 -2.25 -6.62
C THR A 255 -29.48 -3.52 -6.67
N GLY A 256 -30.70 -3.47 -6.13
CA GLY A 256 -31.60 -4.61 -6.00
C GLY A 256 -31.50 -5.33 -4.66
N PHE A 257 -30.76 -4.79 -3.68
CA PHE A 257 -30.65 -5.32 -2.33
C PHE A 257 -32.03 -5.45 -1.64
N THR A 258 -32.19 -6.51 -0.85
CA THR A 258 -33.44 -6.84 -0.15
C THR A 258 -33.27 -6.77 1.36
N PHE A 259 -33.85 -5.71 1.94
CA PHE A 259 -34.00 -5.48 3.38
C PHE A 259 -34.99 -6.49 4.03
N GLU A 260 -34.74 -7.80 3.88
CA GLU A 260 -35.46 -8.87 4.58
C GLU A 260 -34.71 -9.38 5.82
N ALA A 261 -33.40 -9.11 5.90
CA ALA A 261 -32.53 -9.44 7.03
C ALA A 261 -32.35 -8.29 8.03
N ASP A 262 -32.60 -7.05 7.60
CA ASP A 262 -32.30 -5.82 8.33
C ASP A 262 -33.39 -4.73 8.13
N TYR A 263 -33.45 -3.77 9.04
CA TYR A 263 -34.52 -2.78 9.18
C TYR A 263 -34.36 -1.58 8.22
N ARG A 264 -35.45 -1.19 7.56
CA ARG A 264 -35.60 0.10 6.84
C ARG A 264 -36.03 1.21 7.79
N SER A 265 -35.25 1.38 8.84
CA SER A 265 -35.38 2.43 9.85
C SER A 265 -33.98 2.75 10.41
N PRO A 266 -33.82 3.71 11.34
CA PRO A 266 -32.54 3.96 11.99
C PRO A 266 -32.06 2.83 12.92
N ARG A 267 -32.85 1.76 13.12
CA ARG A 267 -32.47 0.63 13.98
C ARG A 267 -31.28 -0.13 13.39
N ASP A 268 -30.33 -0.44 14.26
CA ASP A 268 -29.24 -1.36 13.99
C ASP A 268 -29.73 -2.81 13.87
N GLY A 269 -29.43 -3.47 12.76
CA GLY A 269 -29.63 -4.91 12.59
C GLY A 269 -28.34 -5.72 12.79
N ASP A 270 -27.19 -5.05 12.81
CA ASP A 270 -25.87 -5.66 12.73
C ASP A 270 -25.21 -5.79 14.10
N ALA A 271 -25.15 -4.66 14.82
CA ALA A 271 -24.45 -4.33 16.08
C ALA A 271 -23.33 -3.31 15.89
N HIS A 272 -22.68 -3.25 14.73
CA HIS A 272 -21.51 -2.40 14.51
C HIS A 272 -21.76 -0.91 14.83
N GLY A 273 -22.86 -0.30 14.33
CA GLY A 273 -23.22 1.09 14.61
C GLY A 273 -23.56 1.38 16.06
N SER A 274 -24.19 0.43 16.77
CA SER A 274 -24.40 0.52 18.22
C SER A 274 -23.06 0.44 18.97
N HIS A 275 -22.13 -0.38 18.49
CA HIS A 275 -20.80 -0.57 19.08
C HIS A 275 -19.94 0.69 18.94
N THR A 276 -19.89 1.29 17.74
CA THR A 276 -19.13 2.51 17.50
C THR A 276 -19.75 3.73 18.20
N ALA A 277 -21.07 3.86 18.19
CA ALA A 277 -21.77 4.95 18.89
C ALA A 277 -21.60 4.89 20.42
N SER A 278 -21.69 3.70 21.02
CA SER A 278 -21.51 3.53 22.46
C SER A 278 -20.04 3.67 22.88
N THR A 279 -19.08 3.25 22.04
CA THR A 279 -17.65 3.50 22.25
C THR A 279 -17.34 5.01 22.28
N ALA A 280 -17.86 5.79 21.31
CA ALA A 280 -17.60 7.22 21.24
C ALA A 280 -18.27 8.01 22.37
N ALA A 281 -19.58 7.79 22.56
CA ALA A 281 -20.42 8.63 23.41
C ALA A 281 -21.53 7.85 24.14
N GLY A 282 -21.32 6.56 24.46
CA GLY A 282 -22.17 5.82 25.37
C GLY A 282 -22.16 6.40 26.80
N ASN A 283 -23.30 6.31 27.49
CA ASN A 283 -23.42 6.69 28.90
C ASN A 283 -22.43 5.91 29.79
N ASN A 284 -21.97 6.56 30.86
CA ASN A 284 -21.19 5.92 31.91
C ASN A 284 -22.05 5.05 32.85
N GLY A 285 -21.44 4.02 33.42
CA GLY A 285 -22.03 3.23 34.50
C GLY A 285 -23.01 2.17 34.00
N VAL A 286 -22.79 1.69 32.77
CA VAL A 286 -23.65 0.72 32.08
C VAL A 286 -23.15 -0.70 32.37
N ASP A 287 -23.87 -1.45 33.20
CA ASP A 287 -23.54 -2.86 33.49
C ASP A 287 -23.58 -3.71 32.20
N ALA A 288 -22.43 -4.23 31.78
CA ALA A 288 -22.26 -4.99 30.54
C ALA A 288 -22.04 -6.49 30.82
N SER A 289 -22.71 -7.35 30.06
CA SER A 289 -22.55 -8.81 30.15
C SER A 289 -22.64 -9.49 28.79
N VAL A 290 -21.78 -10.49 28.56
CA VAL A 290 -21.66 -11.23 27.30
C VAL A 290 -21.75 -12.73 27.61
N GLU A 291 -22.61 -13.47 26.91
CA GLU A 291 -22.95 -14.89 27.20
C GLU A 291 -23.37 -15.20 28.66
N GLY A 292 -23.76 -14.19 29.44
CA GLY A 292 -24.06 -14.33 30.87
C GLY A 292 -22.83 -14.30 31.80
N ILE A 293 -21.65 -13.95 31.26
CA ILE A 293 -20.50 -13.50 32.03
C ILE A 293 -20.67 -12.00 32.27
N ASP A 294 -20.53 -11.57 33.53
CA ASP A 294 -20.56 -10.18 33.96
C ASP A 294 -19.16 -9.55 33.80
N PHE A 295 -19.08 -8.44 33.06
CA PHE A 295 -17.85 -7.70 32.80
C PHE A 295 -17.79 -6.37 33.59
N GLY A 296 -18.79 -6.09 34.42
CA GLY A 296 -18.90 -4.85 35.18
C GLY A 296 -19.45 -3.68 34.34
N ALA A 297 -19.30 -2.47 34.87
CA ALA A 297 -19.80 -1.26 34.24
C ALA A 297 -18.84 -0.69 33.20
N ILE A 298 -19.36 -0.32 32.04
CA ILE A 298 -18.63 0.37 30.97
C ILE A 298 -19.08 1.84 30.81
N SER A 299 -18.33 2.59 30.00
CA SER A 299 -18.65 3.95 29.55
C SER A 299 -18.16 4.17 28.12
N GLY A 300 -18.83 5.04 27.38
CA GLY A 300 -18.21 5.68 26.22
C GLY A 300 -17.17 6.71 26.64
N VAL A 301 -16.35 7.17 25.68
CA VAL A 301 -15.29 8.15 25.92
C VAL A 301 -15.83 9.53 26.31
N ALA A 302 -16.92 9.99 25.68
CA ALA A 302 -17.60 11.25 25.98
C ALA A 302 -19.05 11.02 26.48
N PRO A 303 -19.25 10.59 27.74
CA PRO A 303 -20.55 10.14 28.23
C PRO A 303 -21.61 11.26 28.33
N ALA A 304 -21.22 12.54 28.39
CA ALA A 304 -22.17 13.67 28.38
C ALA A 304 -22.54 14.16 26.97
N ALA A 305 -21.77 13.78 25.94
CA ALA A 305 -22.08 14.15 24.55
C ALA A 305 -23.38 13.50 24.07
N LYS A 306 -24.07 14.17 23.14
CA LYS A 306 -25.31 13.68 22.54
C LYS A 306 -25.00 12.86 21.27
N VAL A 307 -25.84 11.87 20.95
CA VAL A 307 -25.63 10.96 19.82
C VAL A 307 -26.59 11.28 18.68
N ALA A 308 -26.10 11.26 17.44
CA ALA A 308 -26.90 11.33 16.23
C ALA A 308 -26.53 10.18 15.26
N ALA A 309 -27.41 9.21 15.08
CA ALA A 309 -27.17 8.05 14.21
C ALA A 309 -27.65 8.28 12.77
N TYR A 310 -26.86 7.85 11.78
CA TYR A 310 -27.16 7.97 10.35
C TYR A 310 -26.87 6.64 9.65
N LYS A 311 -27.88 5.76 9.59
CA LYS A 311 -27.76 4.44 8.97
C LYS A 311 -27.58 4.53 7.46
N ALA A 312 -26.47 4.03 6.93
CA ALA A 312 -26.18 3.96 5.50
C ALA A 312 -25.60 2.61 5.06
N CYS A 313 -25.33 1.71 6.00
CA CYS A 313 -25.01 0.30 5.77
C CYS A 313 -26.17 -0.60 6.19
N TYR A 314 -26.33 -1.74 5.51
CA TYR A 314 -27.36 -2.75 5.76
C TYR A 314 -26.75 -4.16 5.62
N SER A 315 -27.02 -5.04 6.58
CA SER A 315 -26.50 -6.40 6.58
C SER A 315 -27.34 -7.33 5.70
N GLY A 316 -26.69 -8.25 5.00
CA GLY A 316 -27.34 -9.19 4.08
C GLY A 316 -27.94 -10.44 4.76
N PRO A 317 -28.56 -11.34 3.98
CA PRO A 317 -29.25 -12.52 4.49
C PRO A 317 -28.36 -13.66 5.01
N ASP A 318 -27.07 -13.72 4.67
CA ASP A 318 -26.14 -14.72 5.22
C ASP A 318 -25.06 -14.03 6.09
N PRO A 319 -25.16 -14.06 7.43
CA PRO A 319 -24.22 -13.38 8.35
C PRO A 319 -22.81 -14.00 8.38
N LEU A 320 -22.48 -14.88 7.42
CA LEU A 320 -21.14 -15.40 7.17
C LEU A 320 -20.54 -14.86 5.85
N VAL A 321 -21.26 -14.01 5.10
CA VAL A 321 -20.92 -13.61 3.73
C VAL A 321 -20.98 -12.09 3.58
N THR A 322 -19.94 -11.39 4.04
CA THR A 322 -19.87 -9.90 4.01
C THR A 322 -19.87 -9.26 2.61
N THR A 323 -19.98 -10.06 1.56
CA THR A 323 -20.22 -9.61 0.18
C THR A 323 -21.70 -9.52 -0.19
N ASP A 324 -22.63 -9.93 0.69
CA ASP A 324 -24.07 -9.69 0.52
C ASP A 324 -24.62 -8.51 1.34
N ASP A 325 -23.81 -7.95 2.26
CA ASP A 325 -23.98 -6.63 2.88
C ASP A 325 -23.90 -5.48 1.87
N VAL A 326 -24.43 -4.30 2.21
CA VAL A 326 -24.32 -3.11 1.36
C VAL A 326 -24.16 -1.79 2.13
N CYS A 327 -23.11 -1.03 1.79
CA CYS A 327 -22.93 0.38 2.14
C CYS A 327 -22.86 1.20 0.84
N ALA A 328 -24.01 1.65 0.31
CA ALA A 328 -24.04 2.29 -1.00
C ALA A 328 -23.49 3.74 -0.93
N LEU A 329 -22.51 4.10 -1.77
CA LEU A 329 -21.88 5.43 -1.76
C LEU A 329 -22.88 6.60 -1.83
N SER A 330 -23.98 6.46 -2.58
CA SER A 330 -25.03 7.49 -2.63
C SER A 330 -25.80 7.67 -1.32
N ASP A 331 -25.96 6.60 -0.53
CA ASP A 331 -26.58 6.64 0.80
C ASP A 331 -25.58 7.16 1.86
N LEU A 332 -24.30 6.77 1.75
CA LEU A 332 -23.20 7.29 2.57
C LEU A 332 -23.01 8.80 2.40
N LEU A 333 -22.97 9.30 1.15
CA LEU A 333 -22.95 10.74 0.86
C LEU A 333 -24.22 11.44 1.36
N GLY A 334 -25.37 10.76 1.30
CA GLY A 334 -26.63 11.22 1.90
C GLY A 334 -26.54 11.40 3.41
N ALA A 335 -25.91 10.45 4.11
CA ALA A 335 -25.65 10.48 5.55
C ALA A 335 -24.66 11.58 5.94
N ILE A 336 -23.52 11.71 5.25
CA ILE A 336 -22.53 12.77 5.50
C ILE A 336 -23.17 14.16 5.34
N ASN A 337 -23.86 14.40 4.23
CA ASN A 337 -24.56 15.65 3.99
C ASN A 337 -25.67 15.92 5.03
N ALA A 338 -26.37 14.88 5.48
CA ALA A 338 -27.37 15.02 6.54
C ALA A 338 -26.75 15.34 7.91
N ALA A 339 -25.63 14.73 8.28
CA ALA A 339 -24.96 15.00 9.54
C ALA A 339 -24.45 16.45 9.61
N VAL A 340 -23.82 16.94 8.54
CA VAL A 340 -23.37 18.33 8.42
C VAL A 340 -24.57 19.31 8.43
N ALA A 341 -25.66 18.99 7.71
CA ALA A 341 -26.84 19.84 7.63
C ALA A 341 -27.66 19.89 8.94
N ASP A 342 -27.70 18.80 9.70
CA ASP A 342 -28.35 18.72 11.00
C ASP A 342 -27.48 19.34 12.12
N GLY A 343 -26.19 19.57 11.86
CA GLY A 343 -25.30 20.40 12.69
C GLY A 343 -24.45 19.67 13.72
N VAL A 344 -24.03 18.43 13.45
CA VAL A 344 -23.10 17.68 14.32
C VAL A 344 -21.73 18.38 14.44
N ASP A 345 -21.00 18.12 15.52
CA ASP A 345 -19.64 18.65 15.72
C ASP A 345 -18.55 17.66 15.30
N VAL A 346 -18.86 16.37 15.47
CA VAL A 346 -17.96 15.25 15.20
C VAL A 346 -18.69 14.24 14.32
N ILE A 347 -18.00 13.64 13.36
CA ILE A 347 -18.43 12.44 12.64
C ILE A 347 -17.47 11.30 12.97
N ASN A 348 -18.02 10.15 13.37
CA ASN A 348 -17.35 8.86 13.26
C ASN A 348 -17.81 8.14 11.98
N TYR A 349 -16.85 7.65 11.20
CA TYR A 349 -17.08 6.85 9.99
C TYR A 349 -16.18 5.60 10.05
N SER A 350 -16.76 4.49 10.49
CA SER A 350 -16.06 3.22 10.72
C SER A 350 -16.20 2.24 9.56
N ILE A 351 -16.26 2.77 8.33
CA ILE A 351 -16.56 2.07 7.09
C ILE A 351 -15.30 2.11 6.20
N GLY A 352 -15.11 1.14 5.30
CA GLY A 352 -14.00 1.15 4.34
C GLY A 352 -14.28 0.29 3.10
N GLY A 353 -13.66 0.65 1.98
CA GLY A 353 -13.77 0.00 0.68
C GLY A 353 -12.47 -0.59 0.13
N GLY A 354 -11.29 -0.26 0.69
CA GLY A 354 -10.03 -0.86 0.24
C GLY A 354 -8.75 -0.16 0.72
N ALA A 355 -7.84 0.07 -0.22
CA ALA A 355 -6.61 0.85 -0.02
C ALA A 355 -6.64 2.09 -0.92
N ALA A 356 -6.10 3.20 -0.43
CA ALA A 356 -6.24 4.51 -1.06
C ALA A 356 -5.61 4.58 -2.46
N THR A 357 -6.43 4.86 -3.48
CA THR A 357 -5.98 5.15 -4.85
C THR A 357 -5.93 6.65 -5.16
N THR A 358 -6.59 7.49 -4.35
CA THR A 358 -6.66 8.95 -4.49
C THR A 358 -6.83 9.64 -3.12
N THR A 359 -6.66 10.97 -3.08
CA THR A 359 -7.02 11.83 -1.94
C THR A 359 -8.21 12.75 -2.25
N LEU A 360 -8.97 12.41 -3.32
CA LEU A 360 -10.14 13.16 -3.75
C LEU A 360 -11.21 12.22 -4.36
N ALA A 361 -11.51 11.11 -3.68
CA ALA A 361 -12.75 10.37 -3.94
C ALA A 361 -13.99 11.22 -3.59
N LEU A 362 -15.18 10.79 -3.98
CA LEU A 362 -16.40 11.56 -3.69
C LEU A 362 -16.70 11.66 -2.17
N GLU A 363 -16.33 10.64 -1.38
CA GLU A 363 -16.42 10.71 0.08
C GLU A 363 -15.33 11.60 0.70
N ASP A 364 -14.10 11.57 0.18
CA ASP A 364 -13.04 12.53 0.55
C ASP A 364 -13.53 13.96 0.34
N ALA A 365 -14.12 14.26 -0.82
CA ALA A 365 -14.69 15.56 -1.14
C ALA A 365 -15.88 15.93 -0.24
N ALA A 366 -16.69 14.97 0.19
CA ALA A 366 -17.74 15.21 1.19
C ALA A 366 -17.15 15.55 2.56
N PHE A 367 -16.13 14.82 3.01
CA PHE A 367 -15.43 15.10 4.27
C PHE A 367 -14.61 16.40 4.23
N PHE A 368 -14.08 16.81 3.08
CA PHE A 368 -13.46 18.13 2.88
C PHE A 368 -14.48 19.22 3.24
N ASN A 369 -15.70 19.10 2.73
CA ASN A 369 -16.77 20.06 2.96
C ASN A 369 -17.32 19.99 4.39
N ALA A 370 -17.36 18.81 5.02
CA ALA A 370 -17.67 18.66 6.44
C ALA A 370 -16.63 19.38 7.33
N ALA A 371 -15.34 19.11 7.11
CA ALA A 371 -14.24 19.75 7.84
C ALA A 371 -14.15 21.26 7.55
N ALA A 372 -14.47 21.71 6.34
CA ALA A 372 -14.60 23.12 5.99
C ALA A 372 -15.79 23.82 6.67
N ALA A 373 -16.85 23.08 7.01
CA ALA A 373 -17.95 23.54 7.84
C ALA A 373 -17.63 23.52 9.35
N GLY A 374 -16.46 23.02 9.75
CA GLY A 374 -15.99 22.94 11.14
C GLY A 374 -16.17 21.57 11.81
N VAL A 375 -16.75 20.58 11.12
CA VAL A 375 -17.01 19.25 11.67
C VAL A 375 -15.71 18.43 11.73
N PHE A 376 -15.33 17.94 12.90
CA PHE A 376 -14.20 17.01 13.03
C PHE A 376 -14.60 15.62 12.54
N VAL A 377 -13.74 14.97 11.75
CA VAL A 377 -14.03 13.64 11.19
C VAL A 377 -12.96 12.64 11.65
N ALA A 378 -13.38 11.56 12.30
CA ALA A 378 -12.59 10.37 12.58
C ALA A 378 -12.98 9.25 11.61
N VAL A 379 -11.97 8.59 11.03
CA VAL A 379 -12.15 7.50 10.05
C VAL A 379 -11.25 6.31 10.38
N SER A 380 -11.76 5.09 10.18
CA SER A 380 -11.00 3.84 10.35
C SER A 380 -9.87 3.71 9.31
N ALA A 381 -8.66 3.30 9.72
CA ALA A 381 -7.55 3.12 8.77
C ALA A 381 -7.73 1.93 7.80
N GLY A 382 -8.56 0.94 8.14
CA GLY A 382 -8.73 -0.31 7.40
C GLY A 382 -8.22 -1.53 8.20
N ASN A 383 -8.70 -2.72 7.85
CA ASN A 383 -8.42 -3.97 8.55
C ASN A 383 -7.64 -4.98 7.70
N SER A 384 -6.88 -4.49 6.71
CA SER A 384 -6.18 -5.28 5.68
C SER A 384 -4.65 -5.33 5.88
N GLY A 385 -4.16 -4.98 7.08
CA GLY A 385 -2.76 -5.16 7.46
C GLY A 385 -2.34 -6.63 7.64
N PRO A 386 -1.04 -6.92 7.82
CA PRO A 386 0.01 -5.98 8.23
C PRO A 386 0.83 -5.38 7.08
N ASP A 387 0.53 -5.72 5.82
CA ASP A 387 1.34 -5.30 4.68
C ASP A 387 1.24 -3.79 4.40
N ALA A 388 2.27 -3.22 3.79
CA ALA A 388 2.37 -1.79 3.51
C ALA A 388 1.40 -1.33 2.41
N SER A 389 0.97 -0.06 2.45
CA SER A 389 0.04 0.55 1.49
C SER A 389 -1.35 -0.12 1.45
N THR A 390 -1.85 -0.56 2.60
CA THR A 390 -3.14 -1.26 2.78
C THR A 390 -4.23 -0.40 3.42
N ALA A 391 -3.94 0.87 3.70
CA ALA A 391 -4.85 1.80 4.37
C ALA A 391 -5.71 2.61 3.39
N ASP A 392 -6.95 2.88 3.80
CA ASP A 392 -8.02 3.36 2.92
C ASP A 392 -8.08 4.90 2.84
N HIS A 393 -8.12 5.54 4.01
CA HIS A 393 -8.39 6.96 4.12
C HIS A 393 -7.12 7.81 4.07
N ALA A 394 -6.71 8.25 2.87
CA ALA A 394 -5.49 9.01 2.64
C ALA A 394 -5.55 10.53 2.89
N SER A 395 -6.73 11.15 2.88
CA SER A 395 -6.85 12.61 2.76
C SER A 395 -6.48 13.39 4.03
N PRO A 396 -5.94 14.63 3.92
CA PRO A 396 -5.42 15.36 5.09
C PRO A 396 -6.45 15.82 6.13
N TRP A 397 -7.68 16.12 5.71
CA TRP A 397 -8.68 16.86 6.49
C TRP A 397 -9.47 16.04 7.52
N TYR A 398 -9.45 14.71 7.42
CA TYR A 398 -9.96 13.80 8.46
C TYR A 398 -8.81 13.14 9.24
N THR A 399 -9.11 12.52 10.38
CA THR A 399 -8.14 11.79 11.21
C THR A 399 -8.28 10.28 10.99
N THR A 400 -7.31 9.67 10.32
CA THR A 400 -7.26 8.25 9.99
C THR A 400 -6.65 7.46 11.14
N VAL A 401 -7.38 6.49 11.70
CA VAL A 401 -7.07 5.89 13.00
C VAL A 401 -6.71 4.40 12.88
N ALA A 402 -5.50 4.06 13.33
CA ALA A 402 -5.04 2.67 13.49
C ALA A 402 -5.59 2.02 14.77
N ALA A 403 -5.72 0.69 14.76
CA ALA A 403 -6.15 -0.10 15.91
C ALA A 403 -4.94 -0.55 16.72
N SER A 404 -5.03 -0.43 18.05
CA SER A 404 -4.01 -0.94 18.97
C SER A 404 -4.63 -1.69 20.16
N THR A 405 -3.85 -2.58 20.77
CA THR A 405 -4.27 -3.42 21.90
C THR A 405 -4.33 -2.64 23.22
N ILE A 406 -5.09 -3.20 24.16
CA ILE A 406 -5.18 -2.78 25.57
C ILE A 406 -4.98 -4.02 26.47
N PRO A 407 -4.62 -3.87 27.76
CA PRO A 407 -4.56 -5.00 28.70
C PRO A 407 -5.91 -5.72 28.75
N THR A 408 -5.91 -7.01 28.40
CA THR A 408 -7.12 -7.79 28.10
C THR A 408 -7.05 -9.19 28.73
N TYR A 409 -8.11 -9.98 28.61
CA TYR A 409 -8.16 -11.33 29.16
C TYR A 409 -7.18 -12.28 28.45
N GLU A 410 -6.41 -13.04 29.23
CA GLU A 410 -5.38 -13.93 28.72
C GLU A 410 -5.62 -15.39 29.13
N GLY A 411 -5.39 -16.30 28.18
CA GLY A 411 -5.32 -17.74 28.41
C GLY A 411 -3.90 -18.29 28.25
N THR A 412 -3.73 -19.58 28.53
CA THR A 412 -2.45 -20.29 28.33
C THR A 412 -2.64 -21.53 27.45
N VAL A 413 -1.83 -21.66 26.41
CA VAL A 413 -1.61 -22.94 25.70
C VAL A 413 -0.53 -23.72 26.46
N LYS A 414 -0.85 -24.93 26.90
CA LYS A 414 0.03 -25.79 27.69
C LYS A 414 0.14 -27.18 27.08
N LEU A 415 1.37 -27.69 26.98
CA LEU A 415 1.66 -28.98 26.35
C LEU A 415 2.40 -29.92 27.33
N PRO A 416 2.20 -31.26 27.25
CA PRO A 416 2.83 -32.23 28.16
C PRO A 416 4.37 -32.27 28.16
N ASN A 417 5.04 -31.66 27.18
CA ASN A 417 6.50 -31.53 27.13
C ASN A 417 7.05 -30.42 28.04
N GLY A 418 6.18 -29.59 28.64
CA GLY A 418 6.55 -28.45 29.50
C GLY A 418 6.49 -27.09 28.82
N PHE A 419 6.16 -27.01 27.52
CA PHE A 419 5.84 -25.75 26.84
C PHE A 419 4.61 -25.10 27.47
N GLN A 420 4.68 -23.79 27.67
CA GLN A 420 3.56 -22.93 28.04
C GLN A 420 3.70 -21.60 27.29
N ALA A 421 2.62 -21.14 26.65
CA ALA A 421 2.55 -19.87 25.95
C ALA A 421 1.32 -19.10 26.43
N ALA A 422 1.52 -17.86 26.89
CA ALA A 422 0.43 -16.92 27.14
C ALA A 422 -0.10 -16.35 25.82
N GLY A 423 -1.36 -15.96 25.82
CA GLY A 423 -2.02 -15.37 24.67
C GLY A 423 -3.41 -14.85 25.00
N ALA A 424 -4.04 -14.15 24.07
CA ALA A 424 -5.38 -13.62 24.27
C ALA A 424 -6.41 -14.77 24.39
N SER A 425 -7.31 -14.72 25.39
CA SER A 425 -8.52 -15.55 25.44
C SER A 425 -9.64 -14.93 26.28
N VAL A 426 -10.83 -14.84 25.69
CA VAL A 426 -12.13 -14.65 26.37
C VAL A 426 -13.05 -15.87 26.26
N SER A 427 -12.77 -16.78 25.32
CA SER A 427 -13.61 -17.95 25.01
C SER A 427 -13.26 -19.21 25.79
N VAL A 428 -12.07 -19.27 26.41
CA VAL A 428 -11.75 -20.24 27.47
C VAL A 428 -12.00 -19.51 28.80
N ARG A 429 -12.95 -19.99 29.61
CA ARG A 429 -13.39 -19.29 30.81
C ARG A 429 -12.37 -19.42 31.95
N ALA A 430 -12.21 -18.37 32.74
CA ALA A 430 -11.38 -18.42 33.96
C ALA A 430 -11.84 -19.56 34.88
N GLY A 431 -10.89 -20.32 35.42
CA GLY A 431 -11.15 -21.57 36.15
C GLY A 431 -11.59 -22.79 35.31
N GLU A 432 -11.70 -22.71 33.98
CA GLU A 432 -11.99 -23.84 33.08
C GLU A 432 -10.77 -24.23 32.21
N ASP A 433 -10.52 -25.54 32.11
CA ASP A 433 -9.47 -26.16 31.29
C ASP A 433 -10.10 -26.99 30.15
N VAL A 434 -9.70 -26.72 28.89
CA VAL A 434 -10.05 -27.56 27.74
C VAL A 434 -8.86 -28.41 27.34
N THR A 435 -8.90 -29.71 27.64
CA THR A 435 -7.83 -30.67 27.31
C THR A 435 -8.30 -31.70 26.30
N GLY A 436 -7.52 -31.93 25.25
CA GLY A 436 -7.81 -32.92 24.21
C GLY A 436 -6.60 -33.28 23.34
N PRO A 437 -6.75 -34.23 22.40
CA PRO A 437 -5.76 -34.46 21.37
C PRO A 437 -5.61 -33.20 20.51
N VAL A 438 -4.40 -32.89 20.05
CA VAL A 438 -4.12 -31.70 19.23
C VAL A 438 -3.66 -32.10 17.83
N VAL A 439 -4.01 -31.29 16.83
CA VAL A 439 -3.59 -31.47 15.43
C VAL A 439 -3.38 -30.11 14.75
N TYR A 440 -2.43 -30.03 13.81
CA TYR A 440 -2.26 -28.84 12.98
C TYR A 440 -3.19 -28.91 11.76
N ALA A 441 -3.85 -27.81 11.45
CA ALA A 441 -4.92 -27.79 10.45
C ALA A 441 -4.43 -28.10 9.02
N GLY A 442 -3.22 -27.66 8.66
CA GLY A 442 -2.60 -27.96 7.37
C GLY A 442 -2.28 -29.46 7.14
N ASP A 443 -2.20 -30.26 8.21
CA ASP A 443 -2.00 -31.71 8.11
C ASP A 443 -3.32 -32.48 7.89
N ILE A 444 -4.47 -31.81 8.00
CA ILE A 444 -5.82 -32.41 7.93
C ILE A 444 -6.72 -31.76 6.86
N ALA A 445 -6.13 -31.32 5.75
CA ALA A 445 -6.88 -30.78 4.62
C ALA A 445 -7.97 -31.76 4.12
N ALA A 446 -9.16 -31.22 3.86
CA ALA A 446 -10.27 -31.94 3.26
C ALA A 446 -9.92 -32.45 1.85
N SER A 447 -10.62 -33.50 1.40
CA SER A 447 -10.35 -34.15 0.11
C SER A 447 -10.61 -33.24 -1.10
N GLY A 448 -9.62 -32.45 -1.48
CA GLY A 448 -9.66 -31.48 -2.59
C GLY A 448 -9.38 -30.03 -2.20
N ALA A 449 -9.20 -29.73 -0.91
CA ALA A 449 -8.73 -28.43 -0.42
C ALA A 449 -7.20 -28.33 -0.46
N ASP A 450 -6.64 -27.12 -0.48
CA ASP A 450 -5.20 -26.92 -0.35
C ASP A 450 -4.76 -27.07 1.13
N PRO A 451 -3.61 -27.68 1.44
CA PRO A 451 -3.02 -27.63 2.78
C PRO A 451 -2.78 -26.22 3.34
N ALA A 452 -2.62 -25.20 2.51
CA ALA A 452 -2.55 -23.79 2.93
C ALA A 452 -3.92 -23.26 3.37
N ASP A 453 -4.98 -23.51 2.59
CA ASP A 453 -6.38 -23.19 2.94
C ASP A 453 -6.77 -23.84 4.28
N ALA A 454 -6.36 -25.11 4.44
CA ALA A 454 -6.56 -25.87 5.66
C ALA A 454 -5.75 -25.33 6.83
N ALA A 455 -4.48 -24.95 6.64
CA ALA A 455 -3.67 -24.31 7.68
C ALA A 455 -4.30 -23.01 8.20
N LEU A 456 -4.90 -22.22 7.31
CA LEU A 456 -5.65 -21.02 7.65
C LEU A 456 -7.03 -21.31 8.27
N CYS A 457 -7.50 -22.56 8.29
CA CYS A 457 -8.83 -22.95 8.76
C CYS A 457 -9.96 -22.20 8.03
N LEU A 458 -9.89 -22.10 6.70
CA LEU A 458 -11.01 -21.62 5.87
C LEU A 458 -12.25 -22.53 6.02
N LEU A 459 -13.46 -21.98 5.88
CA LEU A 459 -14.69 -22.78 5.90
C LEU A 459 -14.65 -23.95 4.89
N GLY A 460 -15.02 -25.15 5.34
CA GLY A 460 -15.01 -26.38 4.53
C GLY A 460 -13.62 -26.97 4.21
N SER A 461 -12.51 -26.32 4.58
CA SER A 461 -11.13 -26.77 4.26
C SER A 461 -10.65 -27.97 5.09
N LEU A 462 -11.30 -28.29 6.21
CA LEU A 462 -10.84 -29.28 7.20
C LEU A 462 -11.52 -30.65 7.04
N ASP A 463 -10.75 -31.73 7.13
CA ASP A 463 -11.29 -33.09 7.24
C ASP A 463 -11.94 -33.30 8.61
N ALA A 464 -13.27 -33.24 8.65
CA ALA A 464 -14.07 -33.44 9.86
C ALA A 464 -13.83 -34.81 10.54
N ALA A 465 -13.43 -35.86 9.82
CA ALA A 465 -13.09 -37.14 10.45
C ALA A 465 -11.73 -37.09 11.17
N GLN A 466 -10.87 -36.13 10.83
CA GLN A 466 -9.57 -35.92 11.45
C GLN A 466 -9.56 -34.76 12.46
N ALA A 467 -10.47 -33.79 12.37
CA ALA A 467 -10.67 -32.73 13.36
C ALA A 467 -11.57 -33.14 14.55
N ALA A 468 -12.53 -34.04 14.34
CA ALA A 468 -13.53 -34.38 15.35
C ALA A 468 -12.94 -34.77 16.71
N GLY A 469 -13.35 -34.04 17.77
CA GLY A 469 -12.92 -34.30 19.15
C GLY A 469 -11.52 -33.78 19.49
N LYS A 470 -10.88 -32.97 18.64
CA LYS A 470 -9.53 -32.43 18.83
C LYS A 470 -9.50 -30.91 19.06
N ILE A 471 -8.41 -30.44 19.64
CA ILE A 471 -7.97 -29.05 19.55
C ILE A 471 -7.23 -28.88 18.22
N VAL A 472 -7.57 -27.85 17.45
CA VAL A 472 -6.96 -27.59 16.13
C VAL A 472 -6.03 -26.37 16.21
N VAL A 473 -4.79 -26.50 15.73
CA VAL A 473 -3.87 -25.37 15.55
C VAL A 473 -4.13 -24.75 14.17
N CYS A 474 -4.59 -23.51 14.15
CA CYS A 474 -4.86 -22.71 12.94
C CYS A 474 -3.85 -21.56 12.84
N ASP A 475 -3.31 -21.34 11.65
CA ASP A 475 -2.49 -20.17 11.36
C ASP A 475 -3.36 -18.90 11.19
N ARG A 476 -2.89 -17.79 11.74
CA ARG A 476 -3.45 -16.46 11.47
C ARG A 476 -3.02 -15.98 10.08
N GLY A 477 -3.98 -15.42 9.35
CA GLY A 477 -3.79 -14.80 8.04
C GLY A 477 -5.09 -14.81 7.24
N GLN A 478 -5.18 -13.92 6.25
CA GLN A 478 -6.24 -13.78 5.23
C GLN A 478 -7.69 -13.65 5.74
N ASN A 479 -8.27 -14.71 6.33
CA ASN A 479 -9.67 -14.77 6.72
C ASN A 479 -9.90 -14.42 8.21
N ALA A 480 -11.16 -14.17 8.59
CA ALA A 480 -11.52 -13.64 9.89
C ALA A 480 -11.21 -14.61 11.04
N ARG A 481 -10.68 -14.10 12.16
CA ARG A 481 -10.27 -14.93 13.32
C ARG A 481 -11.44 -15.73 13.93
N ILE A 482 -12.66 -15.17 13.89
CA ILE A 482 -13.89 -15.85 14.33
C ILE A 482 -14.26 -16.97 13.35
N GLU A 483 -14.20 -16.74 12.04
CA GLU A 483 -14.49 -17.73 10.99
C GLU A 483 -13.61 -18.99 11.14
N LYS A 484 -12.31 -18.83 11.43
CA LYS A 484 -11.40 -19.96 11.71
C LYS A 484 -11.95 -20.88 12.81
N SER A 485 -12.48 -20.29 13.90
CA SER A 485 -13.10 -21.05 15.00
C SER A 485 -14.44 -21.68 14.63
N GLN A 486 -15.16 -21.13 13.65
CA GLN A 486 -16.37 -21.71 13.09
C GLN A 486 -16.05 -22.92 12.19
N ALA A 487 -15.02 -22.83 11.34
CA ALA A 487 -14.53 -23.97 10.55
C ALA A 487 -14.12 -25.15 11.45
N VAL A 488 -13.41 -24.88 12.55
CA VAL A 488 -13.06 -25.89 13.56
C VAL A 488 -14.30 -26.52 14.21
N LYS A 489 -15.34 -25.74 14.52
CA LYS A 489 -16.62 -26.21 15.08
C LYS A 489 -17.39 -27.13 14.13
N GLU A 490 -17.48 -26.75 12.87
CA GLU A 490 -18.17 -27.51 11.82
C GLU A 490 -17.45 -28.82 11.50
N ALA A 491 -16.12 -28.81 11.54
CA ALA A 491 -15.29 -30.01 11.47
C ALA A 491 -15.35 -30.88 12.76
N GLY A 492 -16.07 -30.44 13.81
CA GLY A 492 -16.29 -31.18 15.05
C GLY A 492 -15.15 -31.07 16.08
N GLY A 493 -14.24 -30.11 15.91
CA GLY A 493 -13.23 -29.77 16.90
C GLY A 493 -13.82 -29.23 18.20
N ILE A 494 -13.04 -29.32 19.29
CA ILE A 494 -13.47 -28.95 20.66
C ILE A 494 -12.75 -27.71 21.22
N GLY A 495 -11.83 -27.14 20.45
CA GLY A 495 -11.09 -25.94 20.80
C GLY A 495 -10.08 -25.58 19.70
N MET A 496 -9.51 -24.38 19.77
CA MET A 496 -8.54 -23.89 18.78
C MET A 496 -7.31 -23.27 19.46
N ILE A 497 -6.15 -23.44 18.83
CA ILE A 497 -4.98 -22.62 19.09
C ILE A 497 -4.80 -21.76 17.84
N LEU A 498 -5.09 -20.46 17.94
CA LEU A 498 -4.75 -19.52 16.89
C LEU A 498 -3.30 -19.09 17.09
N VAL A 499 -2.49 -19.15 16.04
CA VAL A 499 -1.07 -18.77 16.13
C VAL A 499 -0.69 -17.78 15.03
N ASN A 500 -0.08 -16.67 15.43
CA ASN A 500 0.53 -15.71 14.51
C ASN A 500 1.61 -16.41 13.65
N VAL A 501 1.68 -16.11 12.34
CA VAL A 501 2.75 -16.62 11.46
C VAL A 501 3.99 -15.72 11.44
N THR A 502 3.84 -14.45 11.81
CA THR A 502 4.89 -13.44 11.99
C THR A 502 4.62 -12.66 13.29
N PRO A 503 5.64 -12.13 13.99
CA PRO A 503 5.44 -11.46 15.28
C PRO A 503 4.45 -10.29 15.19
N ALA A 504 3.39 -10.33 16.00
CA ALA A 504 2.29 -9.36 15.96
C ALA A 504 1.48 -9.34 17.26
N SER A 505 0.48 -8.46 17.34
CA SER A 505 -0.52 -8.47 18.42
C SER A 505 -1.15 -9.86 18.60
N VAL A 506 -1.53 -10.19 19.83
CA VAL A 506 -2.54 -11.22 20.09
C VAL A 506 -3.87 -10.51 20.33
N ASP A 507 -4.91 -10.98 19.64
CA ASP A 507 -6.22 -10.33 19.57
C ASP A 507 -7.27 -11.22 20.24
N ASN A 508 -8.20 -10.62 20.98
CA ASN A 508 -9.30 -11.31 21.66
C ASN A 508 -10.59 -11.20 20.84
N ASP A 509 -11.24 -12.34 20.57
CA ASP A 509 -12.55 -12.43 19.93
C ASP A 509 -13.43 -13.49 20.62
N PHE A 510 -14.76 -13.35 20.52
CA PHE A 510 -15.69 -14.41 20.92
C PHE A 510 -15.73 -15.54 19.89
N HIS A 511 -14.78 -16.46 20.03
CA HIS A 511 -14.64 -17.61 19.15
C HIS A 511 -15.74 -18.67 19.31
N SER A 512 -16.14 -19.26 18.19
CA SER A 512 -17.14 -20.33 18.08
C SER A 512 -16.79 -21.62 18.84
N VAL A 513 -15.50 -21.82 19.16
CA VAL A 513 -14.97 -22.84 20.09
C VAL A 513 -13.98 -22.19 21.08
N PRO A 514 -13.74 -22.77 22.27
CA PRO A 514 -12.77 -22.25 23.22
C PRO A 514 -11.37 -22.13 22.59
N THR A 515 -10.79 -20.93 22.61
CA THR A 515 -9.61 -20.57 21.82
C THR A 515 -8.60 -19.78 22.64
N VAL A 516 -7.30 -20.05 22.45
CA VAL A 516 -6.21 -19.16 22.89
C VAL A 516 -5.41 -18.73 21.66
N HIS A 517 -5.13 -17.43 21.56
CA HIS A 517 -4.41 -16.82 20.45
C HIS A 517 -3.00 -16.41 20.90
N ILE A 518 -1.95 -17.07 20.36
CA ILE A 518 -0.55 -16.91 20.78
C ILE A 518 0.33 -16.33 19.67
N ASP A 519 1.43 -15.67 20.07
CA ASP A 519 2.38 -15.06 19.13
C ASP A 519 3.26 -16.06 18.36
N ALA A 520 3.79 -15.63 17.21
CA ALA A 520 4.61 -16.39 16.28
C ALA A 520 5.90 -16.92 16.90
N ARG A 521 6.45 -16.23 17.93
CA ARG A 521 7.61 -16.73 18.69
C ARG A 521 7.39 -18.10 19.33
N TYR A 522 6.14 -18.56 19.46
CA TYR A 522 5.77 -19.87 19.96
C TYR A 522 5.43 -20.90 18.87
N ARG A 523 5.31 -20.48 17.59
CA ARG A 523 4.76 -21.31 16.50
C ARG A 523 5.61 -22.52 16.17
N ASP A 524 6.92 -22.33 15.99
CA ASP A 524 7.82 -23.41 15.58
C ASP A 524 7.92 -24.52 16.65
N ASP A 525 8.01 -24.16 17.93
CA ASP A 525 8.02 -25.13 19.05
C ASP A 525 6.66 -25.84 19.21
N LEU A 526 5.54 -25.13 19.00
CA LEU A 526 4.21 -25.72 19.00
C LEU A 526 4.07 -26.75 17.86
N LEU A 527 4.38 -26.38 16.62
CA LEU A 527 4.25 -27.28 15.47
C LEU A 527 5.23 -28.46 15.56
N ALA A 528 6.46 -28.23 16.02
CA ALA A 528 7.43 -29.29 16.28
C ALA A 528 6.93 -30.30 17.34
N TYR A 529 6.20 -29.85 18.37
CA TYR A 529 5.52 -30.76 19.30
C TYR A 529 4.37 -31.52 18.62
N VAL A 530 3.45 -30.81 17.97
CA VAL A 530 2.20 -31.38 17.42
C VAL A 530 2.49 -32.39 16.31
N GLN A 531 3.39 -32.08 15.38
CA GLN A 531 3.77 -32.96 14.28
C GLN A 531 4.78 -34.04 14.71
N GLY A 532 5.61 -33.75 15.72
CA GLY A 532 6.64 -34.68 16.22
C GLY A 532 6.12 -35.74 17.21
N THR A 533 4.92 -35.57 17.77
CA THR A 533 4.41 -36.40 18.87
C THR A 533 3.20 -37.24 18.43
N PRO A 534 3.32 -38.58 18.32
CA PRO A 534 2.16 -39.45 18.15
C PRO A 534 1.17 -39.30 19.30
N ASP A 535 -0.12 -39.19 18.97
CA ASP A 535 -1.20 -38.92 19.93
C ASP A 535 -0.95 -37.67 20.81
N ALA A 536 -0.40 -36.61 20.21
CA ALA A 536 -0.20 -35.30 20.83
C ALA A 536 -1.46 -34.79 21.54
N THR A 537 -1.27 -34.12 22.69
CA THR A 537 -2.36 -33.50 23.46
C THR A 537 -1.99 -32.07 23.86
N ALA A 538 -3.00 -31.21 23.98
CA ALA A 538 -2.86 -29.84 24.47
C ALA A 538 -3.93 -29.55 25.54
N THR A 539 -3.63 -28.58 26.40
CA THR A 539 -4.57 -27.97 27.33
C THR A 539 -4.64 -26.48 27.03
N LEU A 540 -5.85 -25.96 26.84
CA LEU A 540 -6.15 -24.54 26.87
C LEU A 540 -6.63 -24.20 28.29
N ILE A 541 -5.99 -23.24 28.94
CA ILE A 541 -6.35 -22.73 30.27
C ILE A 541 -6.94 -21.33 30.09
N GLY A 542 -8.09 -21.04 30.70
CA GLY A 542 -8.73 -19.71 30.63
C GLY A 542 -8.08 -18.61 31.48
N GLU A 543 -6.80 -18.77 31.81
CA GLU A 543 -6.00 -17.88 32.65
C GLU A 543 -4.54 -17.88 32.17
N ASN A 544 -3.83 -16.75 32.30
CA ASN A 544 -2.38 -16.70 32.12
C ASN A 544 -1.67 -17.26 33.37
N VAL A 545 -1.16 -18.49 33.25
CA VAL A 545 -0.39 -19.18 34.31
C VAL A 545 1.13 -19.16 34.06
N THR A 546 1.59 -18.36 33.09
CA THR A 546 3.00 -18.32 32.68
C THR A 546 3.85 -17.33 33.49
N GLY A 547 3.22 -16.27 34.01
CA GLY A 547 3.92 -15.13 34.62
C GLY A 547 4.61 -14.18 33.62
N VAL A 548 4.31 -14.32 32.32
CA VAL A 548 4.72 -13.38 31.26
C VAL A 548 3.55 -12.43 31.00
N GLU A 549 3.78 -11.13 31.12
CA GLU A 549 2.80 -10.09 30.77
C GLU A 549 2.88 -9.77 29.26
N THR A 550 1.75 -9.73 28.56
CA THR A 550 1.72 -9.34 27.14
C THR A 550 1.89 -7.82 27.00
N PRO A 551 2.88 -7.31 26.23
CA PRO A 551 3.06 -5.87 26.06
C PRO A 551 1.86 -5.19 25.40
N THR A 552 1.51 -3.99 25.86
CA THR A 552 0.46 -3.13 25.29
C THR A 552 0.86 -1.65 25.45
N PRO A 553 0.37 -0.72 24.60
CA PRO A 553 -0.44 -0.96 23.41
C PRO A 553 0.43 -1.34 22.20
N GLN A 554 0.13 -2.46 21.53
CA GLN A 554 0.75 -2.83 20.26
C GLN A 554 -0.19 -2.44 19.11
N VAL A 555 0.33 -1.99 17.96
CA VAL A 555 -0.51 -1.84 16.75
C VAL A 555 -0.99 -3.22 16.32
N ALA A 556 -2.29 -3.36 16.06
CA ALA A 556 -2.89 -4.63 15.72
C ALA A 556 -2.33 -5.19 14.40
N GLY A 557 -2.12 -6.51 14.35
CA GLY A 557 -1.61 -7.18 13.16
C GLY A 557 -2.52 -7.03 11.92
N PHE A 558 -3.82 -6.80 12.13
CA PHE A 558 -4.78 -6.51 11.04
C PHE A 558 -4.89 -5.02 10.70
N SER A 559 -4.39 -4.11 11.54
CA SER A 559 -4.55 -2.67 11.28
C SER A 559 -3.80 -2.30 10.01
N SER A 560 -4.51 -1.79 9.01
CA SER A 560 -3.94 -1.36 7.73
C SER A 560 -2.82 -0.32 7.91
N ARG A 561 -1.89 -0.30 6.95
CA ARG A 561 -0.64 0.47 7.01
C ARG A 561 -0.50 1.47 5.87
N GLY A 562 0.22 2.55 6.14
CA GLY A 562 0.82 3.37 5.09
C GLY A 562 2.03 2.68 4.41
N PRO A 563 2.83 3.42 3.63
CA PRO A 563 2.55 4.78 3.15
C PRO A 563 1.30 4.82 2.26
N MET A 564 0.73 6.01 2.04
CA MET A 564 -0.30 6.18 1.02
C MET A 564 0.35 6.37 -0.35
N LEU A 565 -0.07 5.60 -1.35
CA LEU A 565 0.41 5.80 -2.73
C LEU A 565 -0.41 6.90 -3.45
N ALA A 566 -1.64 7.14 -2.98
CA ALA A 566 -2.64 8.08 -3.47
C ALA A 566 -2.18 9.53 -3.72
N ASP A 567 -1.16 10.01 -3.01
CA ASP A 567 -0.59 11.36 -3.17
C ASP A 567 0.91 11.32 -3.55
N GLY A 568 1.49 10.14 -3.77
CA GLY A 568 2.94 9.97 -3.87
C GLY A 568 3.66 9.87 -2.52
N SER A 569 2.94 9.67 -1.41
CA SER A 569 3.45 9.42 -0.05
C SER A 569 4.05 10.62 0.69
N ASP A 570 3.54 11.82 0.47
CA ASP A 570 3.95 13.03 1.21
C ASP A 570 3.04 13.35 2.40
N VAL A 571 1.83 12.78 2.43
CA VAL A 571 0.94 12.78 3.61
C VAL A 571 1.14 11.48 4.40
N LEU A 572 1.69 11.59 5.62
CA LEU A 572 1.89 10.46 6.51
C LEU A 572 0.55 9.93 7.03
N LYS A 573 0.27 8.64 6.82
CA LYS A 573 -0.90 7.93 7.36
C LYS A 573 -0.49 6.55 7.91
N PRO A 574 -1.24 5.99 8.88
CA PRO A 574 -2.36 6.58 9.62
C PRO A 574 -1.92 7.82 10.41
N ASP A 575 -2.86 8.68 10.83
CA ASP A 575 -2.50 9.90 11.57
C ASP A 575 -2.11 9.57 13.03
N ILE A 576 -2.81 8.61 13.64
CA ILE A 576 -2.69 8.23 15.05
C ILE A 576 -3.23 6.80 15.27
N SER A 577 -2.95 6.20 16.42
CA SER A 577 -3.55 4.94 16.87
C SER A 577 -4.33 5.12 18.20
N ALA A 578 -5.35 4.29 18.40
CA ALA A 578 -6.19 4.28 19.60
C ALA A 578 -6.66 2.83 19.91
N PRO A 579 -7.29 2.57 21.08
CA PRO A 579 -7.80 1.25 21.43
C PRO A 579 -8.77 0.71 20.36
N GLY A 580 -8.47 -0.46 19.79
CA GLY A 580 -9.24 -1.04 18.69
C GLY A 580 -9.21 -2.57 18.63
N VAL A 581 -8.80 -3.23 19.71
CA VAL A 581 -8.80 -4.69 19.84
C VAL A 581 -9.53 -5.06 21.13
N ALA A 582 -10.49 -5.98 21.03
CA ALA A 582 -11.30 -6.46 22.15
C ALA A 582 -11.97 -5.33 22.94
N ILE A 583 -12.64 -4.42 22.22
CA ILE A 583 -13.42 -3.34 22.83
C ILE A 583 -14.81 -3.86 23.15
N LEU A 584 -15.20 -3.80 24.43
CA LEU A 584 -16.55 -4.14 24.90
C LEU A 584 -17.46 -2.92 24.80
N ALA A 585 -18.53 -3.02 24.02
CA ALA A 585 -19.51 -1.95 23.88
C ALA A 585 -20.93 -2.50 23.62
N ALA A 586 -21.91 -1.63 23.36
CA ALA A 586 -23.29 -2.02 23.07
C ALA A 586 -23.38 -2.77 21.73
N ALA A 587 -24.24 -3.79 21.68
CA ALA A 587 -24.57 -4.52 20.46
C ALA A 587 -26.02 -4.24 20.02
N ALA A 588 -26.41 -4.76 18.85
CA ALA A 588 -27.77 -4.63 18.33
C ALA A 588 -28.79 -5.44 19.16
N ASN A 589 -29.98 -4.87 19.35
CA ASN A 589 -31.14 -5.57 19.89
C ASN A 589 -32.39 -5.26 19.04
N ALA A 590 -33.28 -6.24 18.90
CA ALA A 590 -34.59 -6.05 18.30
C ALA A 590 -35.50 -5.16 19.19
N GLU A 591 -36.58 -4.62 18.62
CA GLU A 591 -37.55 -3.77 19.33
C GLU A 591 -38.07 -4.46 20.60
N GLY A 592 -37.83 -3.84 21.76
CA GLY A 592 -38.28 -4.37 23.06
C GLY A 592 -37.63 -5.69 23.51
N ALA A 593 -36.52 -6.10 22.89
CA ALA A 593 -35.66 -7.17 23.39
C ALA A 593 -34.85 -6.70 24.63
N ALA A 594 -34.09 -7.62 25.23
CA ALA A 594 -33.12 -7.24 26.25
C ALA A 594 -31.87 -6.63 25.57
N PRO A 595 -31.28 -5.54 26.12
CA PRO A 595 -30.02 -5.00 25.65
C PRO A 595 -28.89 -6.02 25.66
N THR A 596 -27.98 -5.87 24.69
CA THR A 596 -26.87 -6.77 24.38
C THR A 596 -25.54 -6.00 24.36
N PHE A 597 -24.44 -6.71 24.58
CA PHE A 597 -23.08 -6.20 24.57
C PHE A 597 -22.15 -7.25 23.96
N GLU A 598 -21.05 -6.81 23.36
CA GLU A 598 -20.08 -7.70 22.73
C GLU A 598 -18.68 -7.09 22.61
N PHE A 599 -17.69 -7.96 22.36
CA PHE A 599 -16.31 -7.57 22.10
C PHE A 599 -16.02 -7.57 20.59
N LEU A 600 -15.71 -6.39 20.02
CA LEU A 600 -15.26 -6.26 18.63
C LEU A 600 -13.79 -5.80 18.55
N SER A 601 -13.16 -6.13 17.43
CA SER A 601 -11.73 -5.89 17.13
C SER A 601 -11.58 -5.38 15.70
N GLY A 602 -11.30 -4.10 15.53
CA GLY A 602 -11.20 -3.41 14.25
C GLY A 602 -10.71 -1.96 14.38
N THR A 603 -10.17 -1.38 13.30
CA THR A 603 -9.98 0.08 13.20
C THR A 603 -11.31 0.83 13.31
N SER A 604 -12.41 0.15 12.97
CA SER A 604 -13.79 0.53 13.27
C SER A 604 -14.06 0.85 14.74
N MET A 605 -13.31 0.25 15.69
CA MET A 605 -13.43 0.50 17.13
C MET A 605 -12.41 1.54 17.64
N SER A 606 -11.32 1.80 16.92
CA SER A 606 -10.37 2.87 17.31
C SER A 606 -10.78 4.25 16.78
N SER A 607 -11.43 4.33 15.62
CA SER A 607 -12.07 5.56 15.12
C SER A 607 -13.03 6.21 16.14
N PRO A 608 -14.01 5.50 16.75
CA PRO A 608 -14.93 6.10 17.71
C PRO A 608 -14.26 6.53 19.01
N HIS A 609 -13.13 5.93 19.42
CA HIS A 609 -12.33 6.47 20.53
C HIS A 609 -11.81 7.88 20.19
N ILE A 610 -11.26 8.09 18.98
CA ILE A 610 -10.82 9.42 18.53
C ILE A 610 -12.00 10.39 18.36
N ALA A 611 -13.16 9.92 17.87
CA ALA A 611 -14.38 10.73 17.80
C ALA A 611 -14.86 11.20 19.20
N GLY A 612 -14.90 10.29 20.18
CA GLY A 612 -15.23 10.63 21.56
C GLY A 612 -14.19 11.57 22.20
N LEU A 613 -12.90 11.36 21.94
CA LEU A 613 -11.85 12.27 22.41
C LEU A 613 -11.95 13.66 21.76
N ALA A 614 -12.41 13.75 20.51
CA ALA A 614 -12.71 15.04 19.87
C ALA A 614 -13.91 15.73 20.51
N ALA A 615 -14.92 14.98 20.93
CA ALA A 615 -16.06 15.53 21.68
C ALA A 615 -15.67 16.03 23.08
N LEU A 616 -14.75 15.34 23.79
CA LEU A 616 -14.14 15.88 25.01
C LEU A 616 -13.37 17.18 24.75
N TYR A 617 -12.62 17.25 23.65
CA TYR A 617 -11.87 18.45 23.26
C TYR A 617 -12.80 19.64 23.00
N LEU A 618 -13.87 19.41 22.24
CA LEU A 618 -14.82 20.45 21.83
C LEU A 618 -15.74 20.89 22.98
N GLY A 619 -15.96 20.07 24.01
CA GLY A 619 -16.65 20.50 25.23
C GLY A 619 -15.91 21.63 25.98
N GLU A 620 -14.58 21.49 26.13
CA GLU A 620 -13.71 22.52 26.75
C GLU A 620 -13.36 23.65 25.76
N ARG A 621 -13.25 23.35 24.45
CA ARG A 621 -12.90 24.32 23.39
C ARG A 621 -13.92 24.31 22.23
N PRO A 622 -15.15 24.85 22.41
CA PRO A 622 -16.23 24.74 21.42
C PRO A 622 -16.04 25.48 20.09
N LEU A 623 -14.91 26.16 19.90
CA LEU A 623 -14.55 26.90 18.68
C LEU A 623 -13.20 26.45 18.10
N ALA A 624 -12.64 25.33 18.58
CA ALA A 624 -11.45 24.72 18.00
C ALA A 624 -11.77 24.18 16.59
N THR A 625 -10.82 24.32 15.65
CA THR A 625 -10.99 23.76 14.30
C THR A 625 -10.68 22.26 14.28
N PRO A 626 -11.13 21.50 13.25
CA PRO A 626 -10.73 20.11 13.09
C PRO A 626 -9.20 19.90 13.09
N ALA A 627 -8.45 20.86 12.53
CA ALA A 627 -6.99 20.85 12.53
C ALA A 627 -6.37 21.12 13.92
N GLU A 628 -6.99 21.97 14.76
CA GLU A 628 -6.55 22.15 16.16
C GLU A 628 -6.73 20.84 16.95
N VAL A 629 -7.91 20.22 16.87
CA VAL A 629 -8.21 18.95 17.54
C VAL A 629 -7.24 17.85 17.09
N LYS A 630 -7.08 17.68 15.76
CA LYS A 630 -6.18 16.69 15.16
C LYS A 630 -4.72 16.92 15.57
N SER A 631 -4.23 18.17 15.46
CA SER A 631 -2.86 18.50 15.86
C SER A 631 -2.62 18.30 17.35
N ALA A 632 -3.60 18.61 18.22
CA ALA A 632 -3.44 18.43 19.66
C ALA A 632 -3.26 16.96 20.03
N MET A 633 -4.07 16.05 19.45
CA MET A 633 -3.94 14.62 19.68
C MET A 633 -2.63 14.04 19.13
N MET A 634 -2.26 14.39 17.87
CA MET A 634 -1.05 13.88 17.25
C MET A 634 0.22 14.33 18.00
N THR A 635 0.28 15.59 18.41
CA THR A 635 1.51 16.16 19.01
C THR A 635 1.82 15.67 20.42
N THR A 636 0.83 15.14 21.16
CA THR A 636 1.02 14.61 22.51
C THR A 636 1.02 13.08 22.59
N ALA A 637 0.86 12.38 21.46
CA ALA A 637 0.88 10.92 21.37
C ALA A 637 2.21 10.31 21.82
N TYR A 638 2.16 9.05 22.28
CA TYR A 638 3.33 8.28 22.72
C TYR A 638 3.50 7.00 21.90
N ASP A 639 4.71 6.41 21.86
CA ASP A 639 4.92 5.19 21.07
C ASP A 639 4.10 4.00 21.58
N THR A 640 3.48 3.30 20.63
CA THR A 640 3.08 1.89 20.80
C THR A 640 4.33 1.01 21.01
N VAL A 641 4.14 -0.24 21.42
CA VAL A 641 5.22 -1.21 21.64
C VAL A 641 5.16 -2.40 20.66
N ASP A 642 6.26 -3.14 20.57
CA ASP A 642 6.35 -4.44 19.90
C ASP A 642 6.09 -5.62 20.85
N VAL A 643 6.22 -6.86 20.35
CA VAL A 643 5.98 -8.11 21.09
C VAL A 643 6.97 -8.37 22.25
N ASP A 644 8.10 -7.66 22.27
CA ASP A 644 9.12 -7.72 23.33
C ASP A 644 9.06 -6.49 24.27
N GLY A 645 8.13 -5.56 24.01
CA GLY A 645 7.88 -4.37 24.83
C GLY A 645 8.80 -3.18 24.53
N ALA A 646 9.51 -3.18 23.41
CA ALA A 646 10.28 -2.01 22.97
C ALA A 646 9.38 -1.03 22.19
N PRO A 647 9.65 0.29 22.21
CA PRO A 647 8.87 1.27 21.46
C PRO A 647 8.92 1.02 19.94
N ALA A 648 7.75 0.90 19.31
CA ALA A 648 7.60 0.73 17.88
C ALA A 648 8.15 1.95 17.12
N GLN A 649 8.89 1.73 16.04
CA GLN A 649 9.56 2.77 15.25
C GLN A 649 8.93 2.98 13.84
N ASP A 650 7.81 2.30 13.56
CA ASP A 650 7.09 2.39 12.29
C ASP A 650 5.92 3.39 12.36
N PRO A 651 6.05 4.59 11.80
CA PRO A 651 4.95 5.57 11.76
C PRO A 651 3.86 5.18 10.74
N PHE A 652 4.13 4.27 9.79
CA PHE A 652 3.09 3.74 8.90
C PHE A 652 2.19 2.70 9.59
N ALA A 653 2.54 2.28 10.81
CA ALA A 653 1.68 1.49 11.70
C ALA A 653 0.90 2.35 12.71
N GLN A 654 1.58 3.26 13.41
CA GLN A 654 1.02 3.98 14.56
C GLN A 654 0.68 5.46 14.30
N GLY A 655 1.07 6.01 13.15
CA GLY A 655 1.03 7.45 12.91
C GLY A 655 1.97 8.20 13.86
N ALA A 656 1.42 9.18 14.57
CA ALA A 656 2.15 9.89 15.64
C ALA A 656 2.38 9.05 16.92
N GLY A 657 1.64 7.95 17.10
CA GLY A 657 1.68 7.08 18.28
C GLY A 657 0.28 6.67 18.75
N HIS A 658 0.20 6.11 19.96
CA HIS A 658 -1.05 5.96 20.71
C HIS A 658 -1.49 7.31 21.30
N VAL A 659 -2.78 7.61 21.23
CA VAL A 659 -3.35 8.87 21.70
C VAL A 659 -3.22 9.05 23.21
N ASP A 660 -2.83 10.26 23.66
CA ASP A 660 -2.74 10.63 25.07
C ASP A 660 -3.72 11.78 25.42
N PRO A 661 -4.91 11.46 25.95
CA PRO A 661 -5.89 12.47 26.34
C PRO A 661 -5.57 13.14 27.67
N THR A 662 -4.60 12.62 28.44
CA THR A 662 -4.14 13.28 29.66
C THR A 662 -3.35 14.56 29.35
N LYS A 663 -2.82 14.69 28.11
CA LYS A 663 -1.94 15.78 27.66
C LYS A 663 -2.53 16.72 26.60
N TYR A 664 -3.43 16.28 25.70
CA TYR A 664 -3.79 17.09 24.52
C TYR A 664 -4.42 18.45 24.82
N PHE A 665 -4.91 18.68 26.04
CA PHE A 665 -5.47 19.97 26.46
C PHE A 665 -4.38 21.06 26.65
N ASP A 666 -3.12 20.64 26.86
CA ASP A 666 -1.95 21.51 27.03
C ASP A 666 -0.83 21.15 26.01
N PRO A 667 -1.10 21.14 24.68
CA PRO A 667 -0.23 20.50 23.68
C PRO A 667 1.01 21.32 23.31
N GLY A 668 1.16 22.54 23.84
CA GLY A 668 2.32 23.41 23.66
C GLY A 668 2.37 24.14 22.30
N LEU A 669 2.26 23.41 21.20
CA LEU A 669 2.25 23.93 19.83
C LEU A 669 1.20 23.19 18.98
N LEU A 670 0.60 23.89 18.02
CA LEU A 670 -0.42 23.39 17.10
C LEU A 670 -0.04 23.70 15.66
N TYR A 671 -0.12 22.69 14.80
CA TYR A 671 0.05 22.79 13.34
C TYR A 671 -1.32 23.03 12.70
N LEU A 672 -1.70 24.30 12.57
CA LEU A 672 -3.03 24.68 12.07
C LEU A 672 -3.03 24.78 10.54
N ASN A 673 -4.08 24.25 9.93
CA ASN A 673 -4.37 24.27 8.49
C ASN A 673 -5.89 24.29 8.28
N GLY A 674 -6.34 24.51 7.04
CA GLY A 674 -7.75 24.52 6.67
C GLY A 674 -7.99 24.47 5.16
N PRO A 675 -9.23 24.78 4.70
CA PRO A 675 -9.63 24.56 3.31
C PRO A 675 -8.80 25.26 2.23
N ALA A 676 -8.14 26.37 2.56
CA ALA A 676 -7.23 27.05 1.63
C ALA A 676 -5.92 26.25 1.42
N ASP A 677 -5.38 25.66 2.48
CA ASP A 677 -4.16 24.84 2.43
C ASP A 677 -4.45 23.48 1.77
N TRP A 678 -5.64 22.91 2.04
CA TRP A 678 -6.11 21.68 1.39
C TRP A 678 -6.36 21.88 -0.11
N ALA A 679 -6.92 23.02 -0.52
CA ALA A 679 -7.06 23.38 -1.93
C ALA A 679 -5.70 23.56 -2.63
N ALA A 680 -4.73 24.19 -1.95
CA ALA A 680 -3.37 24.34 -2.46
C ALA A 680 -2.63 23.00 -2.59
N PHE A 681 -2.86 22.07 -1.66
CA PHE A 681 -2.38 20.69 -1.73
C PHE A 681 -2.97 19.95 -2.94
N LEU A 682 -4.30 19.96 -3.11
CA LEU A 682 -4.97 19.28 -4.24
C LEU A 682 -4.53 19.84 -5.59
N GLN A 683 -4.38 21.16 -5.70
CA GLN A 683 -3.89 21.81 -6.92
C GLN A 683 -2.40 21.53 -7.17
N GLY A 684 -1.58 21.39 -6.12
CA GLY A 684 -0.18 20.98 -6.21
C GLY A 684 0.02 19.52 -6.61
N LYS A 685 -0.91 18.64 -6.21
CA LYS A 685 -1.02 17.25 -6.71
C LYS A 685 -1.70 17.14 -8.08
N GLY A 686 -2.20 18.25 -8.63
CA GLY A 686 -2.85 18.30 -9.94
C GLY A 686 -4.24 17.66 -10.01
N LEU A 687 -4.89 17.46 -8.86
CA LEU A 687 -6.18 16.75 -8.74
C LEU A 687 -7.39 17.64 -9.02
N GLU A 688 -7.32 18.95 -8.74
CA GLU A 688 -8.40 19.93 -8.97
C GLU A 688 -7.81 21.36 -9.07
N ASP A 689 -8.35 22.23 -9.92
CA ASP A 689 -7.89 23.63 -10.08
C ASP A 689 -8.77 24.61 -9.30
N PHE A 690 -8.34 24.96 -8.09
CA PHE A 690 -9.00 25.95 -7.23
C PHE A 690 -8.57 27.40 -7.52
N GLY A 691 -7.63 27.64 -8.44
CA GLY A 691 -7.10 28.97 -8.73
C GLY A 691 -6.29 29.60 -7.58
N VAL A 692 -5.71 28.78 -6.70
CA VAL A 692 -4.81 29.21 -5.61
C VAL A 692 -3.33 29.06 -6.05
N GLU A 693 -2.37 29.34 -5.17
CA GLU A 693 -0.98 28.95 -5.41
C GLU A 693 -0.81 27.48 -4.97
N PRO A 694 -0.30 26.58 -5.83
CA PRO A 694 -0.08 25.18 -5.46
C PRO A 694 1.08 25.02 -4.47
N ILE A 695 0.99 24.04 -3.57
CA ILE A 695 2.08 23.66 -2.65
C ILE A 695 2.57 22.24 -2.92
N ASP A 696 3.81 21.95 -2.53
CA ASP A 696 4.31 20.58 -2.45
C ASP A 696 3.50 19.80 -1.38
N GLY A 697 3.33 18.49 -1.57
CA GLY A 697 2.58 17.65 -0.62
C GLY A 697 3.20 17.68 0.79
N SER A 698 4.53 17.70 0.85
CA SER A 698 5.28 17.69 2.11
C SER A 698 5.17 19.01 2.87
N ASP A 699 4.89 20.13 2.19
CA ASP A 699 4.74 21.47 2.76
C ASP A 699 3.37 21.71 3.44
N LEU A 700 2.37 20.81 3.25
CA LEU A 700 1.09 20.94 3.94
C LEU A 700 1.28 20.91 5.47
N ASN A 701 0.74 21.91 6.18
CA ASN A 701 1.05 22.18 7.58
C ASN A 701 0.37 21.21 8.57
N LEU A 702 0.78 19.93 8.50
CA LEU A 702 0.38 18.85 9.39
C LEU A 702 1.39 18.67 10.54
N ALA A 703 0.93 18.00 11.61
CA ALA A 703 1.76 17.58 12.75
C ALA A 703 2.71 16.41 12.44
N SER A 704 2.88 16.06 11.16
CA SER A 704 3.75 15.01 10.62
C SER A 704 4.52 15.54 9.40
N ILE A 705 5.58 14.85 9.01
CA ILE A 705 6.34 15.12 7.78
C ILE A 705 6.50 13.79 7.03
N SER A 706 6.05 13.73 5.77
CA SER A 706 6.48 12.69 4.84
C SER A 706 7.08 13.29 3.58
N ILE A 707 8.02 12.58 2.97
CA ILE A 707 8.61 12.88 1.66
C ILE A 707 8.77 11.55 0.92
N GLY A 708 7.91 11.31 -0.09
CA GLY A 708 7.89 10.05 -0.84
C GLY A 708 9.02 9.90 -1.88
N SER A 709 9.70 10.99 -2.23
CA SER A 709 10.85 10.99 -3.14
C SER A 709 11.85 12.11 -2.83
N LEU A 710 12.93 11.79 -2.12
CA LEU A 710 14.02 12.73 -1.85
C LEU A 710 15.22 12.49 -2.80
N ALA A 711 15.28 13.15 -3.97
CA ALA A 711 16.45 13.14 -4.87
C ALA A 711 17.43 14.31 -4.64
N LYS A 712 17.00 15.34 -3.92
CA LYS A 712 17.75 16.58 -3.64
C LYS A 712 17.55 16.98 -2.19
N PRO A 713 18.40 17.86 -1.62
CA PRO A 713 18.07 18.55 -0.37
C PRO A 713 16.69 19.22 -0.47
N GLN A 714 15.72 18.75 0.31
CA GLN A 714 14.35 19.26 0.34
C GLN A 714 14.12 20.00 1.65
N THR A 715 13.52 21.19 1.57
CA THR A 715 13.25 22.03 2.74
C THR A 715 11.75 22.16 2.89
N VAL A 716 11.22 21.54 3.94
CA VAL A 716 9.81 21.55 4.31
C VAL A 716 9.55 22.69 5.28
N THR A 717 8.46 23.42 5.10
CA THR A 717 8.04 24.55 5.93
C THR A 717 6.90 24.15 6.87
N ARG A 718 6.90 24.67 8.10
CA ARG A 718 5.81 24.50 9.07
C ARG A 718 5.55 25.79 9.82
N THR A 719 4.27 26.06 10.11
CA THR A 719 3.81 27.19 10.93
C THR A 719 3.16 26.64 12.19
N VAL A 720 3.71 26.97 13.37
CA VAL A 720 3.16 26.53 14.65
C VAL A 720 2.55 27.68 15.45
N THR A 721 1.36 27.44 15.99
CA THR A 721 0.66 28.32 16.92
C THR A 721 0.89 27.80 18.33
N SER A 722 1.46 28.60 19.25
CA SER A 722 1.68 28.11 20.62
C SER A 722 0.45 28.26 21.52
N THR A 723 0.22 27.27 22.38
CA THR A 723 -0.81 27.32 23.42
C THR A 723 -0.30 27.89 24.75
N GLN A 724 0.98 28.27 24.84
CA GLN A 724 1.59 28.79 26.07
C GLN A 724 2.70 29.83 25.80
N ALA A 725 3.12 30.54 26.84
CA ALA A 725 4.35 31.34 26.78
C ALA A 725 5.55 30.43 27.10
N GLY A 726 6.63 30.52 26.31
CA GLY A 726 7.79 29.64 26.50
C GLY A 726 8.86 29.76 25.42
N THR A 727 9.94 29.00 25.57
CA THR A 727 10.96 28.79 24.52
C THR A 727 11.05 27.30 24.24
N PHE A 728 10.61 26.91 23.05
CA PHE A 728 10.68 25.55 22.55
C PHE A 728 12.02 25.34 21.84
N THR A 729 12.68 24.22 22.10
CA THR A 729 13.93 23.81 21.44
C THR A 729 13.70 22.54 20.65
N ALA A 730 14.10 22.51 19.38
CA ALA A 730 13.97 21.34 18.52
C ALA A 730 15.05 20.29 18.81
N SER A 731 14.64 19.02 18.76
CA SER A 731 15.49 17.85 18.63
C SER A 731 14.97 17.02 17.45
N ILE A 732 15.86 16.55 16.59
CA ILE A 732 15.51 15.75 15.41
C ILE A 732 16.60 14.68 15.20
N ASP A 733 16.17 13.47 14.84
CA ASP A 733 17.04 12.38 14.41
C ASP A 733 16.28 11.55 13.36
N VAL A 734 16.96 11.24 12.25
CA VAL A 734 16.43 10.43 11.14
C VAL A 734 17.61 9.66 10.51
N PRO A 735 17.70 8.33 10.69
CA PRO A 735 18.90 7.56 10.34
C PRO A 735 19.33 7.71 8.88
N GLY A 736 20.60 8.10 8.67
CA GLY A 736 21.20 8.21 7.34
C GLY A 736 20.81 9.47 6.54
N LEU A 737 20.10 10.43 7.17
CA LEU A 737 19.94 11.78 6.66
C LEU A 737 20.76 12.78 7.50
N ASP A 738 21.03 13.95 6.95
CA ASP A 738 21.27 15.18 7.69
C ASP A 738 19.96 15.96 7.70
N ALA A 739 19.41 16.23 8.88
CA ALA A 739 18.10 16.85 9.08
C ALA A 739 18.27 18.10 9.96
N THR A 740 18.16 19.29 9.37
CA THR A 740 18.43 20.57 10.04
C THR A 740 17.15 21.37 10.20
N VAL A 741 16.86 21.82 11.43
CA VAL A 741 15.73 22.70 11.77
C VAL A 741 16.21 24.15 11.90
N GLU A 742 15.62 25.09 11.14
CA GLU A 742 15.91 26.52 11.26
C GLU A 742 14.62 27.37 11.41
N PRO A 743 14.51 28.21 12.46
CA PRO A 743 15.38 28.29 13.63
C PRO A 743 15.18 27.08 14.56
N SER A 744 16.25 26.56 15.16
CA SER A 744 16.16 25.44 16.12
C SER A 744 15.59 25.81 17.50
N THR A 745 15.22 27.07 17.71
CA THR A 745 14.49 27.54 18.88
C THR A 745 13.39 28.53 18.49
N LEU A 746 12.19 28.33 19.03
CA LEU A 746 11.02 29.21 18.88
C LEU A 746 10.66 29.81 20.25
N THR A 747 10.29 31.09 20.31
CA THR A 747 10.04 31.78 21.60
C THR A 747 8.79 32.63 21.55
N PHE A 748 7.78 32.24 22.32
CA PHE A 748 6.44 32.82 22.33
C PHE A 748 6.21 33.59 23.65
N GLY A 749 5.69 34.82 23.54
CA GLY A 749 5.35 35.66 24.68
C GLY A 749 4.00 35.33 25.32
N ALA A 750 3.09 34.72 24.56
CA ALA A 750 1.75 34.31 24.98
C ALA A 750 1.19 33.21 24.07
N ALA A 751 0.11 32.57 24.52
CA ALA A 751 -0.70 31.68 23.69
C ALA A 751 -1.35 32.44 22.51
N GLY A 752 -1.51 31.78 21.37
CA GLY A 752 -2.03 32.36 20.13
C GLY A 752 -0.98 33.11 19.29
N GLU A 753 0.28 33.17 19.72
CA GLU A 753 1.39 33.63 18.88
C GLU A 753 1.82 32.51 17.91
N THR A 754 2.12 32.89 16.66
CA THR A 754 2.51 31.99 15.56
C THR A 754 3.96 32.22 15.13
N GLN A 755 4.71 31.15 14.86
CA GLN A 755 6.06 31.23 14.27
C GLN A 755 6.29 30.13 13.23
N ASP A 756 7.05 30.49 12.20
CA ASP A 756 7.43 29.58 11.12
C ASP A 756 8.80 28.94 11.43
N PHE A 757 8.98 27.70 11.00
CA PHE A 757 10.28 27.05 10.92
C PHE A 757 10.38 26.20 9.65
N THR A 758 11.60 25.88 9.26
CA THR A 758 11.87 24.93 8.18
C THR A 758 12.64 23.71 8.69
N VAL A 759 12.48 22.58 8.00
CA VAL A 759 13.28 21.36 8.16
C VAL A 759 13.88 20.99 6.82
N THR A 760 15.21 21.06 6.71
CA THR A 760 15.93 20.63 5.51
C THR A 760 16.44 19.21 5.68
N PHE A 761 15.99 18.30 4.82
CA PHE A 761 16.43 16.91 4.75
C PHE A 761 17.42 16.72 3.61
N THR A 762 18.61 16.17 3.92
CA THR A 762 19.64 15.82 2.94
C THR A 762 20.06 14.37 3.14
N ARG A 763 19.87 13.53 2.12
CA ARG A 763 20.35 12.14 2.15
C ARG A 763 21.88 12.09 2.32
N THR A 764 22.38 11.29 3.27
CA THR A 764 23.83 11.05 3.45
C THR A 764 24.20 9.58 3.25
N THR A 765 23.70 8.69 4.10
CA THR A 765 23.95 7.24 4.02
C THR A 765 22.70 6.37 4.02
N ALA A 766 21.50 6.97 4.11
CA ALA A 766 20.25 6.23 4.00
C ALA A 766 20.19 5.48 2.66
N PRO A 767 19.75 4.21 2.63
CA PRO A 767 19.52 3.50 1.38
C PRO A 767 18.55 4.26 0.47
N ALA A 768 18.65 3.99 -0.84
CA ALA A 768 17.70 4.51 -1.81
C ALA A 768 16.57 3.48 -2.01
N GLU A 769 15.38 3.95 -2.37
CA GLU A 769 14.12 3.18 -2.48
C GLU A 769 13.55 2.61 -1.17
N GLU A 770 14.30 2.67 -0.07
CA GLU A 770 13.90 2.31 1.29
C GLU A 770 13.41 3.53 2.10
N TRP A 771 12.51 3.31 3.06
CA TRP A 771 12.07 4.35 4.00
C TRP A 771 13.06 4.49 5.16
N THR A 772 13.37 5.73 5.54
CA THR A 772 13.98 6.05 6.84
C THR A 772 13.03 6.91 7.66
N THR A 773 12.90 6.59 8.94
CA THR A 773 11.88 7.16 9.84
C THR A 773 12.53 7.78 11.06
N GLY A 774 11.83 8.71 11.71
CA GLY A 774 12.33 9.42 12.87
C GLY A 774 11.31 10.40 13.42
N PHE A 775 11.76 11.32 14.28
CA PHE A 775 10.86 12.25 14.95
C PHE A 775 11.50 13.64 15.10
N LEU A 776 10.67 14.67 14.93
CA LEU A 776 10.93 16.02 15.41
C LEU A 776 10.21 16.20 16.74
N THR A 777 10.94 16.58 17.79
CA THR A 777 10.38 16.92 19.10
C THR A 777 10.77 18.32 19.51
N TRP A 778 9.79 19.17 19.79
CA TRP A 778 9.98 20.48 20.41
C TRP A 778 9.76 20.40 21.92
N THR A 779 10.76 20.78 22.72
CA THR A 779 10.69 20.71 24.18
C THR A 779 10.70 22.10 24.82
N SER A 780 9.77 22.36 25.74
CA SER A 780 9.69 23.59 26.55
C SER A 780 9.32 23.25 28.00
N GLY A 781 10.33 23.03 28.85
CA GLY A 781 10.11 22.52 30.21
C GLY A 781 9.69 21.04 30.16
N ASP A 782 8.58 20.72 30.82
CA ASP A 782 7.99 19.36 30.79
C ASP A 782 7.12 19.14 29.53
N THR A 783 6.73 20.20 28.81
CA THR A 783 5.97 20.11 27.55
C THR A 783 6.87 19.57 26.43
N GLN A 784 6.40 18.54 25.74
CA GLN A 784 6.99 18.01 24.50
C GLN A 784 5.92 18.01 23.41
N VAL A 785 6.31 18.41 22.20
CA VAL A 785 5.46 18.43 21.00
C VAL A 785 6.15 17.58 19.96
N ARG A 786 5.55 16.44 19.60
CA ARG A 786 6.17 15.41 18.75
C ARG A 786 5.55 15.38 17.36
N SER A 787 6.37 15.12 16.35
CA SER A 787 5.94 14.94 14.96
C SER A 787 6.66 13.75 14.32
N PRO A 788 5.96 12.72 13.81
CA PRO A 788 6.59 11.63 13.07
C PRO A 788 7.13 12.11 11.74
N ILE A 789 8.26 11.51 11.33
CA ILE A 789 8.95 11.77 10.07
C ILE A 789 9.09 10.43 9.33
N ALA A 790 8.74 10.42 8.05
CA ALA A 790 9.10 9.37 7.12
C ALA A 790 9.69 9.97 5.84
N VAL A 791 10.84 9.50 5.38
CA VAL A 791 11.48 10.01 4.16
C VAL A 791 11.97 8.83 3.34
N ARG A 792 11.68 8.85 2.04
CA ARG A 792 12.11 7.85 1.07
C ARG A 792 13.12 8.48 0.09
N PRO A 793 14.43 8.29 0.29
CA PRO A 793 15.42 8.75 -0.66
C PRO A 793 15.31 7.94 -1.95
N THR A 794 15.30 8.60 -3.10
CA THR A 794 15.25 7.93 -4.41
C THR A 794 16.65 7.82 -5.01
N THR A 795 16.82 6.90 -5.95
CA THR A 795 18.01 6.80 -6.79
C THR A 795 18.08 7.95 -7.81
N ALA A 796 16.93 8.37 -8.35
CA ALA A 796 16.77 9.55 -9.18
C ALA A 796 15.30 10.00 -9.27
N GLU A 797 15.06 11.30 -9.33
CA GLU A 797 13.86 11.85 -9.99
C GLU A 797 14.11 11.79 -11.51
N ALA A 798 13.22 11.14 -12.27
CA ALA A 798 13.37 10.92 -13.71
C ALA A 798 11.98 10.91 -14.41
N PRO A 799 11.88 11.27 -15.70
CA PRO A 799 10.62 11.19 -16.43
C PRO A 799 10.18 9.74 -16.56
N ALA A 800 8.90 9.46 -16.24
CA ALA A 800 8.34 8.11 -16.33
C ALA A 800 8.34 7.58 -17.78
N GLU A 801 8.18 8.46 -18.78
CA GLU A 801 8.19 8.10 -20.19
C GLU A 801 8.82 9.20 -21.05
N VAL A 802 9.54 8.80 -22.10
CA VAL A 802 10.09 9.66 -23.16
C VAL A 802 9.79 9.05 -24.54
N ALA A 803 9.59 9.90 -25.54
CA ALA A 803 9.26 9.48 -26.90
C ALA A 803 10.42 9.67 -27.89
N GLY A 804 10.41 8.85 -28.94
CA GLY A 804 11.32 8.89 -30.08
C GLY A 804 10.62 8.50 -31.38
N THR A 805 11.21 8.88 -32.53
CA THR A 805 10.66 8.56 -33.85
C THR A 805 11.72 8.14 -34.86
N GLY A 806 11.37 7.21 -35.75
CA GLY A 806 12.15 6.81 -36.92
C GLY A 806 12.94 5.51 -36.75
N LEU A 807 13.20 4.81 -37.87
CA LEU A 807 13.96 3.54 -37.94
C LEU A 807 15.33 3.59 -37.25
N SER A 808 15.94 4.77 -37.23
CA SER A 808 17.13 5.12 -36.45
C SER A 808 16.94 6.53 -35.91
N GLY A 809 17.23 6.75 -34.63
CA GLY A 809 17.01 8.02 -33.96
C GLY A 809 17.70 8.11 -32.60
N SER A 810 17.48 9.22 -31.93
CA SER A 810 17.95 9.48 -30.57
C SER A 810 17.01 10.47 -29.88
N THR A 811 16.88 10.35 -28.56
CA THR A 811 16.15 11.28 -27.69
C THR A 811 16.99 11.53 -26.43
N ASN A 812 16.93 12.73 -25.88
CA ASN A 812 17.70 13.11 -24.69
C ASN A 812 16.81 13.02 -23.45
N VAL A 813 17.37 12.48 -22.37
CA VAL A 813 16.67 12.32 -21.09
C VAL A 813 17.41 13.11 -20.02
N GLU A 814 16.69 14.02 -19.34
CA GLU A 814 17.16 14.73 -18.15
C GLU A 814 16.69 13.98 -16.89
N ILE A 815 17.58 13.84 -15.92
CA ILE A 815 17.30 13.25 -14.61
C ILE A 815 17.94 14.09 -13.50
N LEU A 816 17.42 13.95 -12.28
CA LEU A 816 17.97 14.52 -11.07
C LEU A 816 18.37 13.36 -10.12
N PRO A 817 19.66 12.97 -10.06
CA PRO A 817 20.09 11.83 -9.24
C PRO A 817 19.98 12.11 -7.74
N GLY A 818 19.45 11.14 -6.97
CA GLY A 818 19.48 11.14 -5.51
C GLY A 818 20.75 10.52 -4.90
N VAL A 819 21.68 10.09 -5.76
CA VAL A 819 22.96 9.49 -5.39
C VAL A 819 24.12 10.22 -6.07
N SER A 820 25.31 10.15 -5.45
CA SER A 820 26.56 10.66 -6.05
C SER A 820 27.51 9.51 -6.37
N GLY A 821 28.13 9.54 -7.55
CA GLY A 821 29.04 8.49 -8.04
C GLY A 821 28.73 8.06 -9.46
N ASP A 822 29.33 6.96 -9.90
CA ASP A 822 29.00 6.34 -11.20
C ASP A 822 27.64 5.63 -11.10
N LEU A 823 26.59 6.20 -11.67
CA LEU A 823 25.24 5.64 -11.76
C LEU A 823 25.11 4.83 -13.07
N PRO A 824 25.11 3.48 -13.05
CA PRO A 824 24.94 2.69 -14.26
C PRO A 824 23.50 2.76 -14.77
N LEU A 825 23.36 2.65 -16.09
CA LEU A 825 22.06 2.57 -16.76
C LEU A 825 21.88 1.18 -17.35
N THR A 826 20.84 0.46 -16.93
CA THR A 826 20.46 -0.83 -17.53
C THR A 826 19.40 -0.56 -18.59
N VAL A 827 19.65 -0.99 -19.83
CA VAL A 827 18.72 -0.80 -20.96
C VAL A 827 18.12 -2.12 -21.42
N SER A 828 16.78 -2.14 -21.52
CA SER A 828 15.97 -3.26 -21.96
C SER A 828 15.10 -2.86 -23.14
N GLY A 829 14.75 -3.80 -24.02
CA GLY A 829 14.17 -3.52 -25.33
C GLY A 829 15.21 -3.11 -26.39
N LEU A 830 14.78 -2.60 -27.55
CA LEU A 830 13.40 -2.25 -27.91
C LEU A 830 12.56 -3.51 -28.25
N SER A 831 11.50 -3.76 -27.47
CA SER A 831 10.47 -4.78 -27.77
C SER A 831 9.39 -4.19 -28.67
N ALA A 832 8.99 -4.92 -29.72
CA ALA A 832 7.88 -4.52 -30.57
C ALA A 832 6.54 -4.64 -29.82
N VAL A 833 5.67 -3.65 -30.00
CA VAL A 833 4.28 -3.69 -29.51
C VAL A 833 3.47 -4.64 -30.40
N THR A 834 2.71 -5.53 -29.77
CA THR A 834 1.89 -6.56 -30.41
C THR A 834 0.42 -6.22 -30.24
N LEU A 835 -0.31 -6.11 -31.36
CA LEU A 835 -1.76 -5.93 -31.39
C LEU A 835 -2.47 -7.26 -31.09
N LEU A 836 -3.48 -7.24 -30.22
CA LEU A 836 -4.30 -8.39 -29.83
C LEU A 836 -5.65 -8.34 -30.55
N THR A 837 -5.81 -9.09 -31.64
CA THR A 837 -7.08 -9.16 -32.39
C THR A 837 -8.17 -9.89 -31.61
N ASP A 838 -9.42 -9.41 -31.66
CA ASP A 838 -10.61 -10.19 -31.30
C ASP A 838 -10.64 -11.49 -32.14
N PRO A 839 -10.60 -12.68 -31.51
CA PRO A 839 -10.56 -13.95 -32.24
C PRO A 839 -11.92 -14.36 -32.83
N ASP A 840 -13.03 -13.83 -32.30
CA ASP A 840 -14.39 -14.14 -32.72
C ASP A 840 -14.93 -13.12 -33.75
N ASN A 841 -14.57 -11.83 -33.62
CA ASN A 841 -14.93 -10.75 -34.55
C ASN A 841 -13.69 -10.00 -35.11
N PRO A 842 -12.81 -10.66 -35.88
CA PRO A 842 -11.55 -10.05 -36.33
C PRO A 842 -11.76 -8.87 -37.31
N VAL A 843 -11.13 -7.74 -36.99
CA VAL A 843 -11.11 -6.51 -37.80
C VAL A 843 -9.76 -6.37 -38.50
N ASP A 844 -9.74 -5.96 -39.77
CA ASP A 844 -8.50 -5.82 -40.53
C ASP A 844 -7.69 -4.60 -40.06
N GLY A 845 -6.51 -4.86 -39.50
CA GLY A 845 -5.62 -3.84 -38.94
C GLY A 845 -5.92 -3.37 -37.52
N HIS A 846 -6.97 -3.87 -36.87
CA HIS A 846 -7.42 -3.42 -35.54
C HIS A 846 -7.72 -4.57 -34.58
N SER A 847 -7.85 -4.29 -33.28
CA SER A 847 -8.32 -5.30 -32.32
C SER A 847 -9.80 -5.62 -32.48
N GLY A 848 -10.66 -4.61 -32.55
CA GLY A 848 -12.11 -4.79 -32.64
C GLY A 848 -12.87 -3.57 -33.14
N ASN A 849 -14.21 -3.65 -33.07
CA ASN A 849 -15.13 -2.56 -33.43
C ASN A 849 -16.45 -2.67 -32.63
N GLN A 850 -17.50 -1.95 -33.06
CA GLN A 850 -18.84 -1.97 -32.44
C GLN A 850 -19.58 -3.32 -32.41
N ASP A 851 -19.09 -4.35 -33.11
CA ASP A 851 -19.65 -5.70 -33.14
C ASP A 851 -18.79 -6.72 -32.36
N SER A 852 -17.71 -6.26 -31.70
CA SER A 852 -16.84 -7.08 -30.83
C SER A 852 -17.43 -7.29 -29.43
N GLY A 853 -16.88 -8.26 -28.70
CA GLY A 853 -17.23 -8.57 -27.31
C GLY A 853 -18.24 -9.71 -27.14
N ASP A 854 -18.37 -10.19 -25.91
CA ASP A 854 -19.42 -11.12 -25.50
C ASP A 854 -20.73 -10.39 -25.15
N ALA A 855 -21.68 -11.09 -24.53
CA ALA A 855 -22.99 -10.52 -24.17
C ALA A 855 -22.91 -9.38 -23.12
N ASP A 856 -21.79 -9.30 -22.39
CA ASP A 856 -21.51 -8.33 -21.34
C ASP A 856 -20.40 -7.34 -21.77
N GLY A 857 -20.05 -7.32 -23.06
CA GLY A 857 -19.13 -6.36 -23.68
C GLY A 857 -17.64 -6.76 -23.64
N TYR A 858 -17.28 -7.94 -23.13
CA TYR A 858 -15.87 -8.30 -22.91
C TYR A 858 -15.22 -9.01 -24.10
N VAL A 859 -14.01 -8.59 -24.47
CA VAL A 859 -13.04 -9.39 -25.26
C VAL A 859 -11.89 -9.80 -24.34
N ARG A 860 -11.38 -11.03 -24.49
CA ARG A 860 -10.39 -11.62 -23.57
C ARG A 860 -9.25 -12.31 -24.31
N TRP A 861 -8.03 -12.15 -23.79
CA TRP A 861 -6.82 -12.80 -24.30
C TRP A 861 -5.98 -13.38 -23.16
N ILE A 862 -5.20 -14.41 -23.48
CA ILE A 862 -4.17 -14.95 -22.60
C ILE A 862 -2.80 -14.47 -23.09
N VAL A 863 -2.04 -13.82 -22.20
CA VAL A 863 -0.70 -13.31 -22.45
C VAL A 863 0.26 -13.91 -21.43
N ASP A 864 1.29 -14.61 -21.87
CA ASP A 864 2.38 -15.05 -20.98
C ASP A 864 3.40 -13.92 -20.79
N VAL A 865 3.76 -13.66 -19.53
CA VAL A 865 4.81 -12.72 -19.11
C VAL A 865 6.06 -13.53 -18.73
N PRO A 866 7.14 -13.50 -19.54
CA PRO A 866 8.32 -14.32 -19.30
C PRO A 866 9.16 -13.89 -18.09
N GLU A 867 9.97 -14.82 -17.58
CA GLU A 867 11.02 -14.53 -16.59
C GLU A 867 12.00 -13.44 -17.09
N GLY A 868 12.39 -12.53 -16.20
CA GLY A 868 13.27 -11.41 -16.53
C GLY A 868 12.61 -10.31 -17.36
N THR A 869 11.27 -10.23 -17.41
CA THR A 869 10.57 -9.06 -17.96
C THR A 869 10.75 -7.86 -17.04
N THR A 870 11.14 -6.70 -17.60
CA THR A 870 11.37 -5.43 -16.88
C THR A 870 10.18 -4.47 -16.93
N LEU A 871 9.33 -4.61 -17.95
CA LEU A 871 8.04 -3.93 -18.06
C LEU A 871 7.10 -4.82 -18.88
N SER A 872 5.89 -5.07 -18.38
CA SER A 872 4.75 -5.44 -19.23
C SER A 872 3.81 -4.25 -19.31
N ARG A 873 3.60 -3.71 -20.52
CA ARG A 873 2.57 -2.70 -20.75
C ARG A 873 1.45 -3.28 -21.60
N PHE A 874 0.24 -2.88 -21.23
CA PHE A 874 -1.02 -3.14 -21.91
C PHE A 874 -1.65 -1.76 -22.18
N ASP A 875 -1.89 -1.45 -23.45
CA ASP A 875 -2.44 -0.19 -23.96
C ASP A 875 -3.76 -0.51 -24.69
N LEU A 876 -4.86 0.09 -24.27
CA LEU A 876 -6.17 0.09 -24.94
C LEU A 876 -6.40 1.49 -25.54
N ASP A 877 -6.65 1.57 -26.83
CA ASP A 877 -6.54 2.79 -27.66
C ASP A 877 -7.78 2.86 -28.60
N SER A 878 -8.57 3.92 -28.55
CA SER A 878 -9.84 4.05 -29.30
C SER A 878 -9.77 5.04 -30.46
N SER A 879 -10.56 4.80 -31.50
CA SER A 879 -10.73 5.76 -32.61
C SER A 879 -11.81 6.83 -32.38
N ASP A 880 -12.46 6.86 -31.21
CA ASP A 880 -13.35 7.94 -30.77
C ASP A 880 -13.12 8.28 -29.28
N ASP A 881 -12.11 9.13 -29.06
CA ASP A 881 -11.67 9.71 -27.77
C ASP A 881 -12.79 10.41 -26.98
N THR A 882 -13.96 10.63 -27.59
CA THR A 882 -15.02 11.52 -27.08
C THR A 882 -16.41 10.90 -26.98
N GLY A 883 -16.63 9.80 -27.68
CA GLY A 883 -17.90 9.10 -27.79
C GLY A 883 -17.83 7.63 -27.41
N SER A 884 -16.70 7.15 -26.87
CA SER A 884 -16.50 5.81 -26.33
C SER A 884 -15.87 5.78 -24.94
N ASP A 885 -16.02 4.65 -24.27
CA ASP A 885 -15.79 4.39 -22.85
C ASP A 885 -15.40 2.90 -22.74
N LEU A 886 -14.12 2.60 -22.46
CA LEU A 886 -13.53 1.26 -22.60
C LEU A 886 -12.68 0.90 -21.36
N ASP A 887 -13.08 -0.14 -20.61
CA ASP A 887 -12.29 -0.59 -19.45
C ASP A 887 -11.19 -1.60 -19.82
N LEU A 888 -10.05 -1.54 -19.13
CA LEU A 888 -8.96 -2.51 -19.21
C LEU A 888 -8.72 -3.21 -17.86
N PHE A 889 -8.77 -4.55 -17.88
CA PHE A 889 -8.40 -5.39 -16.74
C PHE A 889 -7.28 -6.36 -17.12
N VAL A 890 -6.32 -6.55 -16.21
CA VAL A 890 -5.16 -7.43 -16.39
C VAL A 890 -4.97 -8.25 -15.11
N SER A 891 -5.17 -9.57 -15.18
CA SER A 891 -5.15 -10.44 -13.99
C SER A 891 -4.10 -11.55 -14.14
N ARG A 892 -3.23 -11.77 -13.14
CA ARG A 892 -2.29 -12.90 -13.16
C ARG A 892 -3.02 -14.16 -12.69
N VAL A 893 -3.23 -15.13 -13.59
CA VAL A 893 -4.09 -16.30 -13.39
C VAL A 893 -3.30 -17.57 -13.05
N VAL A 894 -3.98 -18.55 -12.45
CA VAL A 894 -3.40 -19.88 -12.14
C VAL A 894 -2.89 -20.56 -13.41
N SER A 895 -3.67 -20.54 -14.50
CA SER A 895 -3.24 -21.06 -15.82
C SER A 895 -4.18 -20.56 -16.94
N PRO A 896 -3.87 -20.80 -18.23
CA PRO A 896 -4.81 -20.53 -19.33
C PRO A 896 -6.16 -21.24 -19.21
N ASP A 897 -6.22 -22.36 -18.47
CA ASP A 897 -7.42 -23.19 -18.26
C ASP A 897 -8.09 -22.94 -16.87
N ASP A 898 -7.48 -22.13 -15.99
CA ASP A 898 -7.98 -21.79 -14.64
C ASP A 898 -7.78 -20.29 -14.39
N LEU A 899 -8.85 -19.53 -14.64
CA LEU A 899 -8.85 -18.06 -14.65
C LEU A 899 -9.01 -17.44 -13.26
N ARG A 900 -8.92 -18.23 -12.18
CA ARG A 900 -8.74 -17.67 -10.82
C ARG A 900 -7.43 -16.88 -10.80
N TYR A 901 -7.47 -15.67 -10.27
CA TYR A 901 -6.32 -14.77 -10.25
C TYR A 901 -5.68 -14.66 -8.87
N TYR A 902 -4.36 -14.48 -8.86
CA TYR A 902 -3.59 -14.10 -7.67
C TYR A 902 -3.61 -12.58 -7.45
N GLU A 903 -3.53 -11.83 -8.55
CA GLU A 903 -3.47 -10.36 -8.59
C GLU A 903 -4.33 -9.87 -9.77
N ARG A 904 -5.05 -8.75 -9.59
CA ARG A 904 -5.80 -8.06 -10.66
C ARG A 904 -5.42 -6.58 -10.66
N PHE A 905 -5.08 -6.08 -11.83
CA PHE A 905 -4.77 -4.69 -12.11
C PHE A 905 -5.88 -4.14 -13.02
N THR A 906 -6.32 -2.92 -12.76
CA THR A 906 -7.49 -2.31 -13.41
C THR A 906 -7.15 -0.90 -13.84
N SER A 907 -7.57 -0.54 -15.05
CA SER A 907 -7.56 0.81 -15.62
C SER A 907 -8.94 0.98 -16.25
N ALA A 908 -9.88 1.56 -15.50
CA ALA A 908 -11.31 1.53 -15.74
C ALA A 908 -11.90 2.88 -15.32
N THR A 909 -11.65 3.90 -16.14
CA THR A 909 -12.13 5.26 -15.97
C THR A 909 -13.12 5.60 -17.08
N GLY A 910 -13.78 6.76 -17.02
CA GLY A 910 -14.67 7.24 -18.09
C GLY A 910 -13.92 7.71 -19.35
N SER A 911 -12.99 6.90 -19.84
CA SER A 911 -12.02 7.19 -20.89
C SER A 911 -12.21 6.21 -22.05
N ALA A 912 -11.91 6.70 -23.26
CA ALA A 912 -11.83 5.85 -24.44
C ALA A 912 -10.50 5.05 -24.49
N ASP A 913 -9.46 5.55 -23.80
CA ASP A 913 -8.11 4.98 -23.78
C ASP A 913 -7.71 4.60 -22.35
N GLU A 914 -7.12 3.41 -22.16
CA GLU A 914 -6.74 2.88 -20.85
C GLU A 914 -5.37 2.18 -20.86
N ARG A 915 -4.65 2.19 -19.73
CA ARG A 915 -3.27 1.67 -19.65
C ARG A 915 -2.94 0.99 -18.33
N VAL A 916 -2.61 -0.30 -18.39
CA VAL A 916 -1.92 -1.01 -17.32
C VAL A 916 -0.42 -1.12 -17.65
N SER A 917 0.45 -0.67 -16.73
CA SER A 917 1.91 -0.80 -16.85
C SER A 917 2.49 -1.43 -15.60
N LEU A 918 3.00 -2.65 -15.74
CA LEU A 918 3.57 -3.45 -14.64
C LEU A 918 5.10 -3.44 -14.73
N PRO A 919 5.82 -2.71 -13.86
CA PRO A 919 7.28 -2.75 -13.78
C PRO A 919 7.74 -4.05 -13.09
N ASN A 920 8.80 -4.67 -13.61
CA ASN A 920 9.38 -5.94 -13.13
C ASN A 920 8.33 -7.01 -12.74
N PRO A 921 7.36 -7.34 -13.62
CA PRO A 921 6.18 -8.13 -13.27
C PRO A 921 6.50 -9.57 -12.90
N THR A 922 5.73 -10.12 -11.95
CA THR A 922 5.81 -11.53 -11.54
C THR A 922 5.58 -12.46 -12.74
N PRO A 923 6.54 -13.31 -13.14
CA PRO A 923 6.38 -14.17 -14.31
C PRO A 923 5.20 -15.13 -14.18
N GLY A 924 4.52 -15.38 -15.31
CA GLY A 924 3.36 -16.26 -15.35
C GLY A 924 2.39 -15.92 -16.49
N THR A 925 1.22 -16.55 -16.44
CA THR A 925 0.13 -16.33 -17.40
C THR A 925 -0.80 -15.23 -16.90
N TYR A 926 -1.15 -14.29 -17.78
CA TYR A 926 -2.06 -13.19 -17.51
C TYR A 926 -3.30 -13.28 -18.40
N LEU A 927 -4.47 -13.08 -17.81
CA LEU A 927 -5.72 -12.80 -18.49
C LEU A 927 -5.82 -11.28 -18.72
N VAL A 928 -5.90 -10.86 -19.97
CA VAL A 928 -6.20 -9.48 -20.37
C VAL A 928 -7.65 -9.44 -20.81
N GLU A 929 -8.44 -8.50 -20.27
CA GLU A 929 -9.84 -8.28 -20.61
C GLU A 929 -10.05 -6.82 -20.97
N ALA A 930 -10.63 -6.55 -22.14
CA ALA A 930 -11.15 -5.23 -22.49
C ALA A 930 -12.68 -5.27 -22.41
N ASN A 931 -13.31 -4.33 -21.71
CA ASN A 931 -14.76 -4.14 -21.74
C ASN A 931 -15.14 -2.98 -22.65
N ILE A 932 -16.08 -3.22 -23.56
CA ILE A 932 -16.64 -2.21 -24.44
C ILE A 932 -17.88 -1.61 -23.75
N TYR A 933 -17.66 -0.75 -22.75
CA TYR A 933 -18.72 -0.27 -21.85
C TYR A 933 -19.72 0.65 -22.55
N SER A 934 -19.25 1.64 -23.32
CA SER A 934 -20.11 2.44 -24.19
C SER A 934 -19.37 3.00 -25.42
N PHE A 935 -20.10 3.30 -26.50
CA PHE A 935 -19.52 3.81 -27.75
C PHE A 935 -20.52 4.50 -28.69
N THR A 936 -19.99 5.27 -29.63
CA THR A 936 -20.72 5.91 -30.73
C THR A 936 -20.31 5.29 -32.07
N ALA A 937 -21.12 4.37 -32.58
CA ALA A 937 -20.79 3.66 -33.83
C ALA A 937 -20.89 4.55 -35.09
N PRO A 938 -20.01 4.34 -36.11
CA PRO A 938 -18.99 3.30 -36.19
C PRO A 938 -17.65 3.74 -35.58
N PHE A 939 -16.99 2.82 -34.86
CA PHE A 939 -15.65 3.01 -34.30
C PHE A 939 -14.86 1.70 -34.34
N THR A 940 -13.53 1.79 -34.34
CA THR A 940 -12.58 0.70 -34.08
C THR A 940 -11.77 1.01 -32.82
N TRP A 941 -11.17 -0.01 -32.23
CA TRP A 941 -10.33 0.10 -31.03
C TRP A 941 -9.23 -0.98 -31.06
N ASP A 942 -8.11 -0.68 -30.39
CA ASP A 942 -6.86 -1.43 -30.43
C ASP A 942 -6.36 -1.75 -29.00
N MET A 943 -6.43 -3.03 -28.62
CA MET A 943 -5.75 -3.59 -27.47
C MET A 943 -4.36 -4.06 -27.91
N SER A 944 -3.31 -3.50 -27.32
CA SER A 944 -1.93 -3.87 -27.62
C SER A 944 -1.10 -4.09 -26.37
N TYR A 945 -0.02 -4.87 -26.48
CA TYR A 945 0.88 -5.13 -25.37
C TYR A 945 2.35 -5.25 -25.79
N ALA A 946 3.26 -5.07 -24.85
CA ALA A 946 4.65 -5.47 -25.01
C ALA A 946 5.26 -5.92 -23.68
N ASN A 947 6.00 -7.03 -23.73
CA ASN A 947 6.88 -7.48 -22.67
C ASN A 947 8.31 -7.03 -23.00
N VAL A 948 8.85 -6.09 -22.22
CA VAL A 948 10.21 -5.53 -22.40
C VAL A 948 11.19 -6.36 -21.58
N GLN A 949 12.04 -7.14 -22.26
CA GLN A 949 13.10 -7.95 -21.67
C GLN A 949 14.48 -7.33 -21.91
N PRO A 950 15.55 -7.78 -21.24
CA PRO A 950 16.92 -7.36 -21.52
C PRO A 950 17.36 -7.64 -22.96
N GLY A 951 17.82 -6.59 -23.66
CA GLY A 951 18.04 -6.61 -25.11
C GLY A 951 16.75 -6.49 -25.93
N GLY A 952 16.85 -6.59 -27.25
CA GLY A 952 15.72 -6.43 -28.16
C GLY A 952 16.15 -6.00 -29.56
N GLU A 953 15.25 -5.36 -30.29
CA GLU A 953 15.55 -4.73 -31.58
C GLU A 953 16.19 -3.35 -31.40
N GLY A 954 16.57 -2.73 -32.53
CA GLY A 954 17.01 -1.33 -32.56
C GLY A 954 18.36 -1.03 -31.93
N GLN A 955 19.11 -2.00 -31.38
CA GLN A 955 20.43 -1.75 -30.75
C GLN A 955 20.38 -0.59 -29.73
N LEU A 956 19.38 -0.61 -28.84
CA LEU A 956 19.16 0.46 -27.86
C LEU A 956 20.42 0.68 -26.99
N THR A 957 20.84 1.93 -26.89
CA THR A 957 22.02 2.36 -26.12
C THR A 957 21.74 3.66 -25.39
N ALA A 958 22.30 3.80 -24.18
CA ALA A 958 22.33 5.04 -23.42
C ALA A 958 23.77 5.57 -23.35
N THR A 959 23.98 6.89 -23.40
CA THR A 959 25.31 7.51 -23.32
C THR A 959 25.25 8.90 -22.65
N PRO A 960 26.09 9.20 -21.64
CA PRO A 960 27.08 8.33 -21.01
C PRO A 960 26.45 7.18 -20.21
N ASN A 961 27.19 6.09 -20.06
CA ASN A 961 26.83 4.97 -19.18
C ASN A 961 28.13 4.37 -18.60
N PRO A 962 28.35 4.39 -17.27
CA PRO A 962 27.52 5.05 -16.26
C PRO A 962 27.45 6.57 -16.44
N ILE A 963 26.43 7.18 -15.87
CA ILE A 963 26.36 8.64 -15.68
C ILE A 963 27.26 8.99 -14.47
N PRO A 964 28.17 9.97 -14.58
CA PRO A 964 28.83 10.56 -13.41
C PRO A 964 27.82 11.46 -12.68
N ALA A 965 27.12 10.90 -11.70
CA ALA A 965 26.05 11.56 -10.96
C ALA A 965 26.57 12.37 -9.76
N GLU A 966 25.94 13.50 -9.51
CA GLU A 966 26.10 14.32 -8.30
C GLU A 966 24.70 14.57 -7.72
N GLN A 967 24.52 14.30 -6.42
CA GLN A 967 23.21 14.26 -5.77
C GLN A 967 22.54 15.64 -5.80
N GLY A 968 21.30 15.70 -6.29
CA GLY A 968 20.56 16.95 -6.45
C GLY A 968 21.08 17.87 -7.57
N VAL A 969 21.92 17.38 -8.49
CA VAL A 969 22.39 18.13 -9.66
C VAL A 969 21.82 17.49 -10.93
N ALA A 970 20.95 18.22 -11.65
CA ALA A 970 20.35 17.73 -12.88
C ALA A 970 21.41 17.41 -13.95
N THR A 971 21.24 16.27 -14.62
CA THR A 971 22.18 15.72 -15.60
C THR A 971 21.43 15.00 -16.72
N THR A 972 22.07 14.81 -17.87
CA THR A 972 21.41 14.30 -19.08
C THR A 972 22.16 13.13 -19.71
N TYR A 973 21.43 12.22 -20.34
CA TYR A 973 21.99 11.18 -21.21
C TYR A 973 21.17 11.04 -22.50
N ASP A 974 21.84 10.64 -23.58
CA ASP A 974 21.20 10.37 -24.87
C ASP A 974 20.84 8.88 -24.97
N LEU A 975 19.57 8.59 -25.26
CA LEU A 975 19.13 7.29 -25.77
C LEU A 975 19.27 7.28 -27.29
N SER A 976 19.76 6.17 -27.86
CA SER A 976 19.99 6.01 -29.29
C SER A 976 19.61 4.61 -29.77
N TRP A 977 18.95 4.52 -30.93
CA TRP A 977 18.54 3.29 -31.58
C TRP A 977 18.76 3.34 -33.10
N GLN A 978 18.98 2.18 -33.73
CA GLN A 978 19.18 2.01 -35.17
C GLN A 978 18.68 0.66 -35.69
N GLY A 979 17.95 0.67 -36.80
CA GLY A 979 17.58 -0.52 -37.57
C GLY A 979 16.31 -1.23 -37.10
N LEU A 980 15.32 -0.47 -36.62
CA LEU A 980 13.97 -0.98 -36.34
C LEU A 980 13.24 -1.39 -37.64
N GLN A 981 12.24 -2.26 -37.53
CA GLN A 981 11.27 -2.49 -38.61
C GLN A 981 10.38 -1.25 -38.78
N PRO A 982 9.94 -0.93 -40.01
CA PRO A 982 8.99 0.16 -40.26
C PRO A 982 7.57 -0.21 -39.77
N GLN A 983 6.76 0.82 -39.53
CA GLN A 983 5.34 0.72 -39.15
C GLN A 983 5.08 -0.12 -37.88
N THR A 984 6.07 -0.18 -36.99
CA THR A 984 6.02 -0.88 -35.71
C THR A 984 6.28 0.12 -34.58
N ARG A 985 5.42 0.14 -33.55
CA ARG A 985 5.64 0.85 -32.29
C ARG A 985 6.49 -0.04 -31.39
N TYR A 986 7.44 0.53 -30.66
CA TYR A 986 8.33 -0.20 -29.75
C TYR A 986 8.32 0.41 -28.35
N LEU A 987 8.54 -0.44 -27.34
CA LEU A 987 8.85 -0.04 -25.97
C LEU A 987 10.25 -0.48 -25.56
N GLY A 988 10.96 0.42 -24.89
CA GLY A 988 12.20 0.14 -24.17
C GLY A 988 12.11 0.66 -22.74
N VAL A 989 13.08 0.26 -21.91
CA VAL A 989 13.18 0.68 -20.51
C VAL A 989 14.62 1.06 -20.22
N VAL A 990 14.80 2.15 -19.48
CA VAL A 990 16.07 2.51 -18.84
C VAL A 990 15.87 2.47 -17.33
N GLN A 991 16.56 1.56 -16.66
CA GLN A 991 16.56 1.42 -15.21
C GLN A 991 17.81 2.10 -14.63
N TYR A 992 17.63 2.85 -13.54
CA TYR A 992 18.71 3.61 -12.90
C TYR A 992 19.33 2.80 -11.77
N GLY A 993 20.60 2.39 -11.91
CA GLY A 993 21.22 1.47 -10.96
C GLY A 993 20.50 0.12 -10.90
N GLU A 994 20.40 -0.43 -9.69
CA GLU A 994 19.58 -1.61 -9.37
C GLU A 994 18.20 -1.20 -8.81
N SER A 995 17.77 0.05 -9.00
CA SER A 995 16.56 0.61 -8.36
C SER A 995 15.26 0.29 -9.12
N SER A 996 14.12 0.53 -8.47
CA SER A 996 12.80 0.48 -9.13
C SER A 996 12.53 1.69 -10.04
N VAL A 997 13.33 2.75 -9.97
CA VAL A 997 13.18 3.94 -10.83
C VAL A 997 13.56 3.57 -12.27
N GLN A 998 12.64 3.82 -13.19
CA GLN A 998 12.87 3.60 -14.61
C GLN A 998 12.16 4.63 -15.50
N THR A 999 12.75 4.90 -16.66
CA THR A 999 12.16 5.68 -17.75
C THR A 999 11.78 4.75 -18.89
N VAL A 1000 10.51 4.76 -19.29
CA VAL A 1000 10.04 4.05 -20.49
C VAL A 1000 10.40 4.85 -21.74
N LEU A 1001 10.89 4.19 -22.78
CA LEU A 1001 11.11 4.78 -24.10
C LEU A 1001 10.06 4.24 -25.08
N THR A 1002 9.15 5.09 -25.56
CA THR A 1002 8.33 4.79 -26.74
C THR A 1002 9.08 5.17 -28.02
N VAL A 1003 9.05 4.30 -29.03
CA VAL A 1003 9.52 4.64 -30.39
C VAL A 1003 8.47 4.27 -31.43
N ASP A 1004 7.96 5.26 -32.17
CA ASP A 1004 7.32 5.00 -33.46
C ASP A 1004 8.42 4.95 -34.54
N SER A 1005 8.64 3.77 -35.11
CA SER A 1005 9.62 3.56 -36.19
C SER A 1005 9.31 4.35 -37.48
N GLY A 1006 8.04 4.72 -37.71
CA GLY A 1006 7.57 5.36 -38.93
C GLY A 1006 7.66 4.46 -40.17
N GLN A 1007 7.34 5.01 -41.35
CA GLN A 1007 7.45 4.27 -42.61
C GLN A 1007 8.90 4.16 -43.12
N ALA A 1008 9.18 3.11 -43.90
CA ALA A 1008 10.42 3.01 -44.66
C ALA A 1008 10.45 3.98 -45.86
N ALA A 1009 11.65 4.38 -46.27
CA ALA A 1009 11.85 5.06 -47.54
C ALA A 1009 11.64 4.08 -48.72
N PRO A 1010 11.04 4.50 -49.87
CA PRO A 1010 10.68 3.58 -50.94
C PRO A 1010 11.85 2.74 -51.48
N VAL A 1011 11.68 1.43 -51.54
CA VAL A 1011 12.68 0.48 -52.04
C VAL A 1011 12.39 0.14 -53.50
N VAL A 1012 13.43 -0.06 -54.31
CA VAL A 1012 13.27 -0.42 -55.72
C VAL A 1012 13.00 -1.92 -55.88
N VAL A 1013 11.95 -2.28 -56.61
CA VAL A 1013 11.53 -3.67 -56.88
C VAL A 1013 12.04 -4.12 -58.25
N GLU A 1014 11.75 -3.36 -59.31
CA GLU A 1014 12.39 -3.48 -60.62
C GLU A 1014 13.24 -2.24 -60.90
N ALA A 1015 14.52 -2.43 -61.23
CA ALA A 1015 15.46 -1.33 -61.43
C ALA A 1015 15.09 -0.42 -62.64
N PRO A 1016 15.42 0.89 -62.61
CA PRO A 1016 15.28 1.78 -63.76
C PRO A 1016 15.96 1.23 -65.02
N THR A 1017 15.31 1.37 -66.18
CA THR A 1017 15.87 0.90 -67.46
C THR A 1017 16.08 2.05 -68.42
N VAL A 1018 17.11 1.96 -69.27
CA VAL A 1018 17.39 2.92 -70.34
C VAL A 1018 17.20 2.25 -71.69
N SER A 1019 16.34 2.85 -72.51
CA SER A 1019 15.96 2.36 -73.84
C SER A 1019 16.30 3.37 -74.94
N GLY A 1020 16.37 2.89 -76.19
CA GLY A 1020 16.73 3.69 -77.36
C GLY A 1020 18.15 3.41 -77.87
N THR A 1021 18.63 4.22 -78.82
CA THR A 1021 19.95 4.03 -79.47
C THR A 1021 20.94 5.07 -78.97
N ALA A 1022 21.92 4.65 -78.16
CA ALA A 1022 22.95 5.50 -77.56
C ALA A 1022 24.00 5.99 -78.59
N LYS A 1023 23.60 6.92 -79.46
CA LYS A 1023 24.45 7.55 -80.48
C LYS A 1023 24.18 9.04 -80.57
N LEU A 1024 25.19 9.82 -80.95
CA LEU A 1024 25.14 11.28 -81.03
C LEU A 1024 23.85 11.81 -81.68
N GLY A 1025 23.15 12.67 -80.95
CA GLY A 1025 21.95 13.37 -81.41
C GLY A 1025 20.67 12.54 -81.41
N ARG A 1026 20.71 11.27 -80.96
CA ARG A 1026 19.52 10.46 -80.64
C ARG A 1026 19.08 10.70 -79.20
N THR A 1027 17.83 10.35 -78.92
CA THR A 1027 17.23 10.41 -77.59
C THR A 1027 17.20 9.00 -77.00
N LEU A 1028 17.56 8.90 -75.72
CA LEU A 1028 17.34 7.76 -74.85
C LEU A 1028 16.14 8.05 -73.94
N THR A 1029 15.40 7.01 -73.57
CA THR A 1029 14.21 7.10 -72.71
C THR A 1029 14.40 6.19 -71.50
N ALA A 1030 14.22 6.75 -70.31
CA ALA A 1030 14.26 6.07 -69.03
C ALA A 1030 12.87 5.54 -68.63
N THR A 1031 12.82 4.37 -67.98
CA THR A 1031 11.71 4.00 -67.09
C THR A 1031 12.08 4.32 -65.65
N ALA A 1032 11.08 4.58 -64.80
CA ALA A 1032 11.31 4.87 -63.38
C ALA A 1032 11.72 3.64 -62.55
N GLY A 1033 11.59 2.43 -63.10
CA GLY A 1033 11.53 1.19 -62.32
C GLY A 1033 10.14 1.00 -61.69
N THR A 1034 10.02 -0.01 -60.84
CA THR A 1034 8.90 -0.18 -59.89
C THR A 1034 9.43 -0.10 -58.46
N TRP A 1035 8.58 0.32 -57.54
CA TRP A 1035 8.96 0.70 -56.17
C TRP A 1035 7.94 0.17 -55.17
N ASP A 1036 8.36 0.02 -53.93
CA ASP A 1036 7.54 -0.38 -52.79
C ASP A 1036 7.74 0.64 -51.64
N PRO A 1037 6.70 1.34 -51.16
CA PRO A 1037 5.33 1.33 -51.68
C PRO A 1037 5.24 1.86 -53.12
N ALA A 1038 4.22 1.41 -53.85
CA ALA A 1038 4.03 1.75 -55.26
C ALA A 1038 3.63 3.22 -55.50
N GLU A 1039 3.11 3.90 -54.48
CA GLU A 1039 2.59 5.27 -54.54
C GLU A 1039 3.72 6.29 -54.34
N VAL A 1040 4.52 6.46 -55.40
CA VAL A 1040 5.69 7.35 -55.41
C VAL A 1040 5.68 8.37 -56.54
N THR A 1041 6.10 9.60 -56.22
CA THR A 1041 6.53 10.56 -57.25
C THR A 1041 8.00 10.33 -57.58
N THR A 1042 8.33 10.20 -58.87
CA THR A 1042 9.68 9.86 -59.32
C THR A 1042 10.32 11.02 -60.08
N THR A 1043 11.58 11.31 -59.71
CA THR A 1043 12.44 12.29 -60.40
C THR A 1043 13.65 11.59 -61.00
N PHE A 1044 14.18 12.14 -62.09
CA PHE A 1044 15.29 11.55 -62.85
C PHE A 1044 16.52 12.44 -62.77
N GLN A 1045 17.71 11.85 -62.81
CA GLN A 1045 18.98 12.55 -63.01
C GLN A 1045 19.91 11.66 -63.84
N TRP A 1046 20.19 12.06 -65.08
CA TRP A 1046 21.11 11.31 -65.94
C TRP A 1046 22.56 11.50 -65.50
N LEU A 1047 23.33 10.42 -65.52
CA LEU A 1047 24.73 10.38 -65.10
C LEU A 1047 25.62 10.02 -66.29
N ARG A 1048 26.85 10.55 -66.32
CA ARG A 1048 27.90 10.24 -67.30
C ARG A 1048 29.09 9.63 -66.58
N GLY A 1049 29.29 8.33 -66.72
CA GLY A 1049 30.35 7.61 -66.00
C GLY A 1049 30.20 7.66 -64.47
N GLY A 1050 28.96 7.76 -63.97
CA GLY A 1050 28.62 7.93 -62.55
C GLY A 1050 28.33 9.38 -62.12
N GLU A 1051 28.85 10.38 -62.84
CA GLU A 1051 28.72 11.79 -62.44
C GLU A 1051 27.45 12.47 -62.98
N PRO A 1052 26.72 13.27 -62.17
CA PRO A 1052 25.52 13.97 -62.62
C PRO A 1052 25.74 14.90 -63.82
N ILE A 1053 24.87 14.79 -64.84
CA ILE A 1053 24.85 15.70 -65.98
C ILE A 1053 23.97 16.92 -65.62
N PRO A 1054 24.51 18.16 -65.52
CA PRO A 1054 23.74 19.30 -65.06
C PRO A 1054 22.50 19.59 -65.91
N GLY A 1055 21.33 19.71 -65.26
CA GLY A 1055 20.04 19.99 -65.90
C GLY A 1055 19.44 18.82 -66.69
N ALA A 1056 20.04 17.63 -66.66
CA ALA A 1056 19.52 16.43 -67.33
C ALA A 1056 18.56 15.65 -66.42
N THR A 1057 17.42 16.26 -66.09
CA THR A 1057 16.45 15.73 -65.10
C THR A 1057 15.13 15.20 -65.68
N SER A 1058 15.05 15.08 -67.01
CA SER A 1058 13.89 14.50 -67.70
C SER A 1058 14.00 12.98 -67.79
N SER A 1059 12.87 12.27 -67.89
CA SER A 1059 12.80 10.86 -68.29
C SER A 1059 13.34 10.59 -69.72
N THR A 1060 13.74 11.62 -70.47
CA THR A 1060 14.46 11.48 -71.74
C THR A 1060 15.75 12.28 -71.76
N TYR A 1061 16.81 11.72 -72.37
CA TYR A 1061 18.08 12.42 -72.57
C TYR A 1061 18.56 12.34 -74.01
N ARG A 1062 18.94 13.50 -74.57
CA ARG A 1062 19.47 13.57 -75.94
C ARG A 1062 20.99 13.55 -75.94
N VAL A 1063 21.55 12.42 -76.37
CA VAL A 1063 23.00 12.16 -76.42
C VAL A 1063 23.74 13.28 -77.14
N THR A 1064 24.66 13.91 -76.44
CA THR A 1064 25.47 15.05 -76.88
C THR A 1064 26.86 14.60 -77.36
N ARG A 1065 27.75 15.54 -77.66
CA ARG A 1065 29.17 15.23 -77.92
C ARG A 1065 29.96 14.89 -76.66
N ALA A 1066 29.52 15.35 -75.47
CA ALA A 1066 30.23 15.13 -74.22
C ALA A 1066 30.10 13.68 -73.71
N ASP A 1067 29.08 12.96 -74.17
CA ASP A 1067 28.80 11.57 -73.77
C ASP A 1067 29.55 10.54 -74.62
N LEU A 1068 30.15 10.96 -75.73
CA LEU A 1068 30.80 10.08 -76.70
C LEU A 1068 31.98 9.31 -76.08
N GLY A 1069 31.88 7.98 -76.06
CA GLY A 1069 32.89 7.11 -75.46
C GLY A 1069 32.75 6.94 -73.95
N THR A 1070 31.60 7.33 -73.38
CA THR A 1070 31.26 7.14 -71.96
C THR A 1070 30.04 6.21 -71.81
N VAL A 1071 29.79 5.76 -70.58
CA VAL A 1071 28.56 5.04 -70.22
C VAL A 1071 27.57 6.05 -69.63
N LEU A 1072 26.32 5.99 -70.09
CA LEU A 1072 25.20 6.73 -69.51
C LEU A 1072 24.37 5.82 -68.62
N THR A 1073 24.06 6.27 -67.42
CA THR A 1073 23.02 5.72 -66.54
C THR A 1073 22.00 6.81 -66.21
N VAL A 1074 20.88 6.44 -65.61
CA VAL A 1074 19.96 7.38 -64.99
C VAL A 1074 19.72 6.96 -63.55
N ARG A 1075 19.88 7.91 -62.62
CA ARG A 1075 19.39 7.80 -61.25
C ARG A 1075 17.92 8.16 -61.24
N VAL A 1076 17.12 7.34 -60.57
CA VAL A 1076 15.73 7.66 -60.23
C VAL A 1076 15.65 7.83 -58.72
N THR A 1077 15.07 8.94 -58.28
CA THR A 1077 14.71 9.16 -56.88
C THR A 1077 13.19 9.05 -56.78
N ALA A 1078 12.70 8.05 -56.05
CA ALA A 1078 11.30 7.87 -55.72
C ALA A 1078 10.99 8.50 -54.38
N THR A 1079 9.88 9.22 -54.28
CA THR A 1079 9.43 9.95 -53.09
C THR A 1079 8.02 9.48 -52.74
N SER A 1080 7.83 8.92 -51.54
CA SER A 1080 6.51 8.48 -51.05
C SER A 1080 5.52 9.64 -51.11
N THR A 1081 4.32 9.43 -51.69
CA THR A 1081 3.28 10.47 -51.69
C THR A 1081 2.59 10.64 -50.35
N ALA A 1082 2.65 9.63 -49.47
CA ALA A 1082 2.10 9.70 -48.12
C ALA A 1082 3.06 10.38 -47.12
N THR A 1083 4.35 10.03 -47.17
CA THR A 1083 5.33 10.38 -46.12
C THR A 1083 6.52 11.21 -46.59
N GLY A 1084 6.66 11.50 -47.89
CA GLY A 1084 7.73 12.35 -48.43
C GLY A 1084 9.15 11.74 -48.37
N LEU A 1085 9.31 10.53 -47.81
CA LEU A 1085 10.58 9.82 -47.73
C LEU A 1085 11.09 9.41 -49.11
N THR A 1086 12.42 9.47 -49.31
CA THR A 1086 13.05 9.28 -50.63
C THR A 1086 13.98 8.07 -50.70
N GLY A 1087 13.78 7.18 -51.69
CA GLY A 1087 14.72 6.14 -52.09
C GLY A 1087 15.37 6.42 -53.45
N THR A 1088 16.54 5.83 -53.73
CA THR A 1088 17.27 6.06 -55.00
C THR A 1088 17.80 4.79 -55.64
N ALA A 1089 17.67 4.67 -56.95
CA ALA A 1089 18.18 3.54 -57.74
C ALA A 1089 18.80 4.00 -59.06
N ASP A 1090 19.88 3.34 -59.49
CA ASP A 1090 20.56 3.61 -60.76
C ASP A 1090 20.22 2.55 -61.81
N SER A 1091 20.06 2.97 -63.07
CA SER A 1091 19.86 2.06 -64.18
C SER A 1091 21.10 1.24 -64.52
N ALA A 1092 20.89 0.13 -65.24
CA ALA A 1092 21.96 -0.49 -66.03
C ALA A 1092 22.60 0.54 -66.99
N GLY A 1093 23.92 0.45 -67.18
CA GLY A 1093 24.70 1.39 -67.98
C GLY A 1093 24.62 1.12 -69.48
N VAL A 1094 24.38 2.17 -70.27
CA VAL A 1094 24.33 2.11 -71.74
C VAL A 1094 25.53 2.84 -72.35
N PRO A 1095 26.45 2.14 -73.04
CA PRO A 1095 27.63 2.76 -73.64
C PRO A 1095 27.29 3.57 -74.89
N VAL A 1096 27.79 4.80 -74.97
CA VAL A 1096 27.63 5.67 -76.13
C VAL A 1096 28.76 5.40 -77.14
N VAL A 1097 28.52 4.44 -78.03
CA VAL A 1097 29.50 4.01 -79.04
C VAL A 1097 29.80 5.12 -80.06
N VAL A 1098 31.10 5.32 -80.33
CA VAL A 1098 31.60 6.36 -81.23
C VAL A 1098 31.99 5.76 -82.58
N ALA A 1099 31.40 6.26 -83.68
CA ALA A 1099 31.78 5.81 -85.02
C ALA A 1099 33.26 6.09 -85.32
N SER A 1100 33.93 5.14 -85.99
CA SER A 1100 35.37 5.20 -86.28
C SER A 1100 35.68 5.19 -87.78
N PHE A 1101 36.83 5.78 -88.12
CA PHE A 1101 37.43 5.75 -89.44
C PHE A 1101 38.72 4.94 -89.40
N THR A 1102 38.66 3.70 -89.89
CA THR A 1102 39.86 2.95 -90.28
C THR A 1102 40.46 3.57 -91.54
N THR A 1103 41.78 3.59 -91.62
CA THR A 1103 42.59 3.93 -92.80
C THR A 1103 43.72 2.91 -92.93
N VAL A 1104 44.10 2.53 -94.15
CA VAL A 1104 45.21 1.59 -94.39
C VAL A 1104 46.11 2.06 -95.54
N THR A 1105 47.39 2.23 -95.26
CA THR A 1105 48.42 2.63 -96.22
C THR A 1105 49.43 1.51 -96.46
N VAL A 1106 49.98 1.43 -97.67
CA VAL A 1106 50.99 0.43 -98.07
C VAL A 1106 52.29 1.12 -98.44
N ASN A 1107 53.42 0.60 -97.97
CA ASN A 1107 54.75 1.02 -98.40
C ASN A 1107 55.62 -0.21 -98.74
N PRO A 1108 56.21 -0.31 -99.95
CA PRO A 1108 56.00 0.56 -101.11
C PRO A 1108 54.63 0.32 -101.77
N TRP A 1109 54.04 1.37 -102.36
CA TRP A 1109 52.78 1.25 -103.11
C TRP A 1109 52.95 0.55 -104.48
N VAL A 1110 54.16 0.65 -105.05
CA VAL A 1110 54.61 -0.13 -106.21
C VAL A 1110 56.01 -0.65 -105.92
N GLY A 1111 56.22 -1.96 -106.00
CA GLY A 1111 57.51 -2.61 -105.77
C GLY A 1111 57.66 -3.89 -106.61
N ARG A 1112 58.63 -4.73 -106.26
CA ARG A 1112 58.88 -6.05 -106.86
C ARG A 1112 58.48 -7.18 -105.91
N SER A 1113 58.58 -8.43 -106.34
CA SER A 1113 58.33 -9.60 -105.47
C SER A 1113 59.42 -9.85 -104.42
N SER A 1114 60.57 -9.17 -104.53
CA SER A 1114 61.66 -9.16 -103.55
C SER A 1114 61.45 -8.21 -102.37
N ASP A 1115 60.52 -7.27 -102.51
CA ASP A 1115 60.47 -6.09 -101.65
C ASP A 1115 59.58 -6.36 -100.44
N THR A 1116 60.00 -5.87 -99.26
CA THR A 1116 59.18 -5.96 -98.05
C THR A 1116 58.04 -4.94 -98.13
N TYR A 1117 56.80 -5.43 -98.12
CA TYR A 1117 55.61 -4.58 -98.07
C TYR A 1117 55.13 -4.45 -96.62
N THR A 1118 55.06 -3.23 -96.13
CA THR A 1118 54.52 -2.92 -94.81
C THR A 1118 53.19 -2.17 -94.96
N LEU A 1119 52.16 -2.69 -94.29
CA LEU A 1119 50.88 -2.04 -94.10
C LEU A 1119 50.89 -1.27 -92.79
N THR A 1120 50.37 -0.04 -92.80
CA THR A 1120 50.01 0.67 -91.57
C THR A 1120 48.50 0.88 -91.57
N VAL A 1121 47.82 0.26 -90.61
CA VAL A 1121 46.43 0.55 -90.28
C VAL A 1121 46.42 1.67 -89.24
N LYS A 1122 45.53 2.66 -89.39
CA LYS A 1122 45.22 3.63 -88.35
C LYS A 1122 43.71 3.78 -88.22
N VAL A 1123 43.21 3.56 -87.01
CA VAL A 1123 41.81 3.81 -86.63
C VAL A 1123 41.73 5.13 -85.89
N ARG A 1124 40.73 5.96 -86.21
CA ARG A 1124 40.43 7.20 -85.48
C ARG A 1124 38.94 7.25 -85.14
N PRO A 1125 38.54 7.46 -83.88
CA PRO A 1125 37.15 7.68 -83.54
C PRO A 1125 36.78 9.14 -83.87
N LEU A 1126 35.49 9.46 -83.95
CA LEU A 1126 35.02 10.85 -84.09
C LEU A 1126 35.34 11.73 -82.86
N ALA A 1127 35.41 11.12 -81.67
CA ALA A 1127 35.71 11.72 -80.38
C ALA A 1127 36.09 10.60 -79.37
N GLY A 1128 36.43 10.95 -78.14
CA GLY A 1128 36.71 9.98 -77.07
C GLY A 1128 38.14 9.39 -77.10
N PRO A 1129 38.40 8.33 -76.31
CA PRO A 1129 39.72 7.76 -76.12
C PRO A 1129 40.26 7.03 -77.37
N THR A 1130 41.57 6.80 -77.39
CA THR A 1130 42.26 6.14 -78.51
C THR A 1130 41.77 4.68 -78.68
N PRO A 1131 41.41 4.22 -79.89
CA PRO A 1131 40.86 2.87 -80.09
C PRO A 1131 41.90 1.77 -79.83
N THR A 1132 41.49 0.78 -79.04
CA THR A 1132 42.24 -0.44 -78.71
C THR A 1132 41.58 -1.67 -79.35
N GLY A 1133 42.22 -2.84 -79.29
CA GLY A 1133 41.71 -4.10 -79.86
C GLY A 1133 42.33 -4.46 -81.20
N GLU A 1134 41.83 -5.52 -81.84
CA GLU A 1134 42.42 -6.11 -83.05
C GLU A 1134 41.94 -5.45 -84.35
N VAL A 1135 42.85 -5.34 -85.32
CA VAL A 1135 42.52 -5.15 -86.74
C VAL A 1135 42.93 -6.36 -87.56
N THR A 1136 41.97 -6.90 -88.32
CA THR A 1136 42.21 -7.95 -89.31
C THR A 1136 42.40 -7.31 -90.67
N VAL A 1137 43.49 -7.64 -91.38
CA VAL A 1137 43.80 -7.12 -92.71
C VAL A 1137 43.97 -8.25 -93.71
N THR A 1138 43.09 -8.32 -94.71
CA THR A 1138 43.15 -9.32 -95.76
C THR A 1138 43.86 -8.77 -97.00
N VAL A 1139 44.93 -9.44 -97.43
CA VAL A 1139 45.65 -9.12 -98.67
C VAL A 1139 45.51 -10.27 -99.65
N ALA A 1140 44.88 -10.02 -100.80
CA ALA A 1140 44.67 -11.00 -101.87
C ALA A 1140 44.12 -12.37 -101.40
N GLY A 1141 43.28 -12.36 -100.35
CA GLY A 1141 42.65 -13.56 -99.78
C GLY A 1141 43.33 -14.12 -98.52
N LYS A 1142 44.59 -13.75 -98.22
CA LYS A 1142 45.25 -14.14 -96.95
C LYS A 1142 44.98 -13.11 -95.85
N PRO A 1143 44.45 -13.50 -94.68
CA PRO A 1143 44.33 -12.62 -93.52
C PRO A 1143 45.66 -12.48 -92.77
N TYR A 1144 45.83 -11.31 -92.15
CA TYR A 1144 46.87 -10.98 -91.17
C TYR A 1144 46.16 -10.24 -90.03
N THR A 1145 46.60 -10.42 -88.78
CA THR A 1145 46.01 -9.75 -87.61
C THR A 1145 47.07 -8.97 -86.85
N ALA A 1146 46.66 -7.87 -86.21
CA ALA A 1146 47.51 -7.11 -85.29
C ALA A 1146 46.66 -6.28 -84.32
N THR A 1147 47.16 -6.08 -83.10
CA THR A 1147 46.54 -5.21 -82.09
C THR A 1147 46.85 -3.74 -82.40
N LEU A 1148 45.92 -2.84 -82.07
CA LEU A 1148 46.13 -1.40 -82.13
C LEU A 1148 46.91 -0.89 -80.91
N GLU A 1149 48.08 -0.30 -81.18
CA GLU A 1149 48.87 0.52 -80.25
C GLU A 1149 48.72 1.99 -80.67
N ASP A 1150 48.30 2.87 -79.76
CA ASP A 1150 47.94 4.27 -80.04
C ASP A 1150 47.04 4.47 -81.29
N GLY A 1151 46.07 3.57 -81.46
CA GLY A 1151 45.13 3.57 -82.58
C GLY A 1151 45.78 3.21 -83.93
N ARG A 1152 46.95 2.56 -83.93
CA ARG A 1152 47.66 2.11 -85.13
C ARG A 1152 48.11 0.66 -84.99
N ALA A 1153 48.17 -0.05 -86.11
CA ALA A 1153 48.84 -1.33 -86.21
C ALA A 1153 49.74 -1.34 -87.44
N THR A 1154 50.89 -2.00 -87.35
CA THR A 1154 51.82 -2.14 -88.47
C THR A 1154 52.03 -3.62 -88.77
N ILE A 1155 51.74 -4.02 -90.01
CA ILE A 1155 51.77 -5.42 -90.46
C ILE A 1155 52.77 -5.53 -91.62
N THR A 1156 53.83 -6.30 -91.43
CA THR A 1156 54.73 -6.68 -92.52
C THR A 1156 54.16 -7.91 -93.23
N LEU A 1157 54.09 -7.85 -94.56
CA LEU A 1157 53.57 -8.93 -95.41
C LEU A 1157 54.67 -9.90 -95.82
N ASP A 1158 54.29 -11.16 -96.06
CA ASP A 1158 55.13 -12.14 -96.73
C ASP A 1158 55.53 -11.67 -98.15
N PRO A 1159 56.63 -12.19 -98.74
CA PRO A 1159 57.02 -11.89 -100.12
C PRO A 1159 55.86 -12.05 -101.12
N GLN A 1160 55.52 -10.96 -101.80
CA GLN A 1160 54.31 -10.91 -102.62
C GLN A 1160 54.56 -11.39 -104.05
N THR A 1161 53.64 -12.17 -104.60
CA THR A 1161 53.66 -12.55 -106.02
C THR A 1161 53.18 -11.41 -106.92
N ARG A 1162 53.57 -11.43 -108.20
CA ARG A 1162 53.26 -10.38 -109.20
C ARG A 1162 51.75 -10.10 -109.34
N GLY A 1163 51.40 -8.82 -109.54
CA GLY A 1163 50.05 -8.35 -109.89
C GLY A 1163 49.53 -7.25 -108.96
N LEU A 1164 48.28 -6.84 -109.17
CA LEU A 1164 47.56 -5.97 -108.23
C LEU A 1164 47.20 -6.76 -106.97
N ARG A 1165 47.42 -6.19 -105.79
CA ARG A 1165 47.09 -6.77 -104.49
C ARG A 1165 46.11 -5.86 -103.78
N VAL A 1166 44.85 -6.30 -103.66
CA VAL A 1166 43.81 -5.60 -102.89
C VAL A 1166 44.01 -5.89 -101.41
N VAL A 1167 43.87 -4.84 -100.60
CA VAL A 1167 44.02 -4.82 -99.15
C VAL A 1167 42.69 -4.37 -98.53
N THR A 1168 42.13 -5.16 -97.63
CA THR A 1168 40.95 -4.80 -96.83
C THR A 1168 41.30 -4.86 -95.36
N ALA A 1169 41.35 -3.73 -94.67
CA ALA A 1169 41.57 -3.64 -93.24
C ALA A 1169 40.22 -3.45 -92.52
N LYS A 1170 39.89 -4.32 -91.56
CA LYS A 1170 38.69 -4.27 -90.75
C LYS A 1170 39.06 -4.19 -89.27
N TYR A 1171 38.57 -3.15 -88.61
CA TYR A 1171 38.51 -3.05 -87.15
C TYR A 1171 37.21 -3.68 -86.66
N SER A 1172 37.29 -4.53 -85.64
CA SER A 1172 36.14 -5.24 -85.05
C SER A 1172 35.30 -4.37 -84.11
N GLY A 1173 35.84 -3.26 -83.60
CA GLY A 1173 35.21 -2.40 -82.61
C GLY A 1173 35.68 -2.67 -81.17
N SER A 1174 35.20 -1.84 -80.26
CA SER A 1174 35.30 -2.01 -78.80
C SER A 1174 33.97 -1.61 -78.15
N GLU A 1175 33.86 -1.74 -76.82
CA GLU A 1175 32.67 -1.33 -76.04
C GLU A 1175 32.25 0.13 -76.27
N THR A 1176 33.18 1.00 -76.66
CA THR A 1176 32.97 2.44 -76.85
C THR A 1176 33.26 2.94 -78.27
N VAL A 1177 33.76 2.10 -79.18
CA VAL A 1177 34.15 2.50 -80.54
C VAL A 1177 33.61 1.53 -81.58
N GLU A 1178 32.85 2.02 -82.55
CA GLU A 1178 32.24 1.16 -83.57
C GLU A 1178 33.28 0.53 -84.52
N ALA A 1179 32.98 -0.68 -84.99
CA ALA A 1179 33.68 -1.36 -86.07
C ALA A 1179 33.74 -0.49 -87.34
N SER A 1180 34.87 -0.50 -88.04
CA SER A 1180 35.01 0.19 -89.34
C SER A 1180 35.92 -0.57 -90.29
N THR A 1181 35.85 -0.26 -91.59
CA THR A 1181 36.58 -0.97 -92.64
C THR A 1181 37.17 0.02 -93.64
N ALA A 1182 38.37 -0.27 -94.12
CA ALA A 1182 39.08 0.50 -95.14
C ALA A 1182 39.62 -0.42 -96.24
N HIS A 1183 39.67 0.10 -97.45
CA HIS A 1183 40.24 -0.59 -98.60
C HIS A 1183 41.42 0.18 -99.18
N SER A 1184 42.39 -0.55 -99.70
CA SER A 1184 43.55 -0.02 -100.43
C SER A 1184 44.02 -1.07 -101.43
N ALA A 1185 45.01 -0.75 -102.26
CA ALA A 1185 45.67 -1.72 -103.12
C ALA A 1185 47.09 -1.28 -103.44
N PHE A 1186 47.97 -2.23 -103.80
CA PHE A 1186 49.34 -1.98 -104.24
C PHE A 1186 49.71 -2.87 -105.43
N ILE A 1187 50.78 -2.54 -106.16
CA ILE A 1187 51.18 -3.23 -107.39
C ILE A 1187 52.55 -3.90 -107.22
N VAL A 1188 52.58 -5.20 -107.49
CA VAL A 1188 53.80 -6.01 -107.46
C VAL A 1188 54.27 -6.28 -108.89
N LEU A 1189 55.43 -5.73 -109.25
CA LEU A 1189 56.11 -5.89 -110.53
C LEU A 1189 57.01 -7.14 -110.54
N ARG A 1190 57.84 -7.29 -111.58
CA ARG A 1190 58.94 -8.27 -111.64
C ARG A 1190 60.19 -7.71 -110.97
#